data_AF-B4CUT7-F1
#
_entry.id   AF-B4CUT7-F1
#
_cell.length_a   1.000
_cell.length_b   1.000
_cell.length_c   1.000
_cell.angle_alpha   90.00
_cell.angle_beta   90.00
_cell.angle_gamma   90.00
#
_symmetry.space_group_name_H-M   'P 1'
#
loop_
_entity.id
_entity.type
_entity.pdbx_description
1 polymer ?
#
loop_
_entity_poly.entity_id
_entity_poly.type
_entity_poly.pdbx_seq_one_letter_code
_entity_poly.pdbx_strand_id
1 'polypeptide(L)'
;MSWPTAQEYNEAIQNPAFNFADPELKRGIAETTALGLPRPICGGFASVYRMQGGTKDWAVRCFLREFADQQDRYSAIGKHLASAGLSQTVAFEFQEKGIRVGNRWFPILKMEWLKGRLLHQYIEANLKSPGAILALAKQWSEMIDALAKAQVAHGDLQHGNVLVVDGKLRLIDYDGMYVPALAGKLSNEVGHRNYQHPARTLADFGGYIDHFSAWTIYVSLVILATDPEMMQKVGGGEEFLIFQRADFENPHTSKVFALLETHLDHRIRQIGGLFRSLAYLSVPQVPSLDGQSFAYDDTPRATTAVTKQDWWAGSGSQPGSVTGSGKPAGVRNEPARDISWLFDHVAKPPPKKRRVFSIPMRTRMASILLAVLLVAAIVLCPTWPELAKHTGWPFLLYFTGSDALLLWGIYALRPETKEASKLWRRHRKQVREIVKTEREFAHEQERILAAVNPLRTKQEKAEARIASLKAAEQKQKDERHGVLRMRLSEIDQRRLALNQSEARELQKVQDEKGMKLLALKRQIGALTQERTEEFENALRNTQSAFVTHELRQFSIGDAGIAGIGFSLKRRLASEGIRTAADITDVQVQAVSGIGASKAAALILWKASLVQKLRSRIPSTISPAQEAAIKGKYDMKILVLQGECTTAENEIAGASNIVRQRLAATRTSLQEEETRERERARFDIEQIERGNASELKAAVADLQGIFRQIGEKDAKRKAEQQERQKKLFTARWQATEIERELVEFQAITLWGFLRSAVISR
;
A
#
# COMPACT_ATOMS: atom_id res chain seq x y z
N MET A 1 15.28 2.81 -17.22
CA MET A 1 14.49 4.01 -17.54
C MET A 1 13.80 4.47 -16.26
N SER A 2 13.66 5.78 -16.00
CA SER A 2 13.05 6.26 -14.76
C SER A 2 11.52 6.25 -14.85
N TRP A 3 10.88 5.69 -13.82
CA TRP A 3 9.45 5.82 -13.56
C TRP A 3 9.16 7.16 -12.87
N PRO A 4 7.94 7.72 -12.99
CA PRO A 4 7.61 8.99 -12.36
C PRO A 4 7.68 8.89 -10.84
N THR A 5 8.18 9.95 -10.24
CA THR A 5 8.18 10.16 -8.79
C THR A 5 6.77 10.46 -8.28
N ALA A 6 6.56 10.30 -6.98
CA ALA A 6 5.30 10.67 -6.34
C ALA A 6 4.95 12.15 -6.58
N GLN A 7 5.96 13.03 -6.62
CA GLN A 7 5.77 14.46 -6.91
C GLN A 7 5.28 14.70 -8.35
N GLU A 8 5.91 14.08 -9.34
CA GLU A 8 5.50 14.23 -10.75
C GLU A 8 4.07 13.71 -10.99
N TYR A 9 3.66 12.63 -10.31
CA TYR A 9 2.26 12.21 -10.33
C TYR A 9 1.34 13.24 -9.66
N ASN A 10 1.77 13.84 -8.56
CA ASN A 10 0.98 14.85 -7.86
C ASN A 10 0.77 16.10 -8.72
N GLU A 11 1.78 16.51 -9.50
CA GLU A 11 1.69 17.59 -10.49
C GLU A 11 0.74 17.24 -11.64
N ALA A 12 0.81 16.00 -12.15
CA ALA A 12 -0.08 15.54 -13.22
C ALA A 12 -1.55 15.52 -12.78
N ILE A 13 -1.82 15.08 -11.55
CA ILE A 13 -3.18 14.94 -11.00
C ILE A 13 -3.85 16.27 -10.68
N GLN A 14 -3.09 17.36 -10.52
CA GLN A 14 -3.66 18.71 -10.42
C GLN A 14 -4.44 19.12 -11.67
N ASN A 15 -4.16 18.50 -12.83
CA ASN A 15 -4.83 18.81 -14.09
C ASN A 15 -5.44 17.55 -14.76
N PRO A 16 -6.48 16.92 -14.15
CA PRO A 16 -7.03 15.63 -14.60
C PRO A 16 -7.51 15.65 -16.05
N ALA A 17 -8.11 16.75 -16.51
CA ALA A 17 -8.68 16.90 -17.84
C ALA A 17 -7.69 16.66 -18.99
N PHE A 18 -6.41 16.99 -18.75
CA PHE A 18 -5.35 16.87 -19.75
C PHE A 18 -4.47 15.64 -19.55
N ASN A 19 -4.48 15.06 -18.35
CA ASN A 19 -3.51 14.05 -17.97
C ASN A 19 -4.10 12.65 -17.81
N PHE A 20 -5.40 12.47 -17.61
CA PHE A 20 -6.01 11.13 -17.68
C PHE A 20 -6.47 10.79 -19.09
N ALA A 21 -6.44 9.51 -19.46
CA ALA A 21 -7.09 9.03 -20.69
C ALA A 21 -8.59 8.76 -20.46
N ASP A 22 -8.94 8.24 -19.29
CA ASP A 22 -10.29 7.85 -18.89
C ASP A 22 -11.26 9.05 -18.83
N PRO A 23 -12.43 8.99 -19.48
CA PRO A 23 -13.38 10.11 -19.52
C PRO A 23 -13.95 10.52 -18.15
N GLU A 24 -14.10 9.58 -17.20
CA GLU A 24 -14.59 9.88 -15.86
C GLU A 24 -13.48 10.53 -15.02
N LEU A 25 -12.25 10.01 -15.11
CA LEU A 25 -11.11 10.60 -14.40
C LEU A 25 -10.74 11.99 -14.94
N LYS A 26 -10.90 12.24 -16.25
CA LYS A 26 -10.72 13.58 -16.85
C LYS A 26 -11.64 14.64 -16.25
N ARG A 27 -12.85 14.26 -15.87
CA ARG A 27 -13.84 15.14 -15.24
C ARG A 27 -13.80 15.08 -13.71
N GLY A 28 -12.97 14.20 -13.15
CA GLY A 28 -12.89 13.98 -11.71
C GLY A 28 -12.13 15.09 -11.00
N ILE A 29 -12.47 15.31 -9.73
CA ILE A 29 -11.78 16.26 -8.84
C ILE A 29 -10.97 15.47 -7.82
N ALA A 30 -9.66 15.70 -7.76
CA ALA A 30 -8.81 15.04 -6.78
C ALA A 30 -9.13 15.54 -5.35
N GLU A 31 -9.13 14.64 -4.36
CA GLU A 31 -9.15 15.04 -2.95
C GLU A 31 -7.87 15.80 -2.62
N THR A 32 -8.00 16.97 -2.01
CA THR A 32 -6.89 17.87 -1.72
C THR A 32 -6.58 17.98 -0.23
N THR A 33 -5.35 18.35 0.07
CA THR A 33 -4.90 18.79 1.39
C THR A 33 -5.44 20.19 1.70
N ALA A 34 -5.24 20.67 2.93
CA ALA A 34 -5.60 22.04 3.31
C ALA A 34 -4.92 23.13 2.44
N LEU A 35 -3.82 22.80 1.75
CA LEU A 35 -3.10 23.69 0.83
C LEU A 35 -3.65 23.64 -0.61
N GLY A 36 -4.72 22.89 -0.88
CA GLY A 36 -5.31 22.74 -2.21
C GLY A 36 -4.55 21.81 -3.15
N LEU A 37 -3.48 21.16 -2.69
CA LEU A 37 -2.72 20.16 -3.46
C LEU A 37 -3.35 18.77 -3.33
N PRO A 38 -3.32 17.91 -4.37
CA PRO A 38 -3.86 16.56 -4.26
C PRO A 38 -3.19 15.80 -3.10
N ARG A 39 -4.00 15.02 -2.39
CA ARG A 39 -3.60 14.27 -1.21
C ARG A 39 -3.34 12.81 -1.60
N PRO A 40 -2.08 12.41 -1.88
CA PRO A 40 -1.77 11.02 -2.11
C PRO A 40 -1.82 10.23 -0.80
N ILE A 41 -2.24 8.97 -0.91
CA ILE A 41 -1.91 7.92 0.05
C ILE A 41 -0.67 7.23 -0.52
N CYS A 42 0.49 7.58 0.02
CA CYS A 42 1.78 7.09 -0.46
C CYS A 42 2.10 5.71 0.13
N GLY A 43 2.35 4.73 -0.74
CA GLY A 43 2.98 3.45 -0.39
C GLY A 43 4.38 3.34 -0.99
N GLY A 44 5.11 2.27 -0.64
CA GLY A 44 6.47 2.01 -1.15
C GLY A 44 6.55 1.71 -2.66
N PHE A 45 5.41 1.33 -3.28
CA PHE A 45 5.34 0.87 -4.66
C PHE A 45 4.40 1.70 -5.54
N ALA A 46 3.48 2.46 -4.94
CA ALA A 46 2.48 3.25 -5.66
C ALA A 46 2.03 4.46 -4.83
N SER A 47 1.47 5.45 -5.51
CA SER A 47 0.70 6.53 -4.90
C SER A 47 -0.77 6.38 -5.28
N VAL A 48 -1.66 6.36 -4.29
CA VAL A 48 -3.11 6.24 -4.52
C VAL A 48 -3.78 7.58 -4.30
N TYR A 49 -4.62 7.99 -5.25
CA TYR A 49 -5.36 9.24 -5.19
C TYR A 49 -6.85 8.95 -5.22
N ARG A 50 -7.62 9.64 -4.38
CA ARG A 50 -9.08 9.64 -4.48
C ARG A 50 -9.52 10.72 -5.45
N MET A 51 -10.27 10.31 -6.46
CA MET A 51 -10.87 11.16 -7.48
C MET A 51 -12.39 11.14 -7.30
N GLN A 52 -12.99 12.28 -6.99
CA GLN A 52 -14.44 12.41 -6.96
C GLN A 52 -14.97 12.35 -8.39
N GLY A 53 -15.72 11.30 -8.71
CA GLY A 53 -16.46 11.16 -9.96
C GLY A 53 -17.94 11.47 -9.75
N GLY A 54 -18.70 11.63 -10.84
CA GLY A 54 -20.09 12.10 -10.77
C GLY A 54 -20.97 11.29 -9.82
N THR A 55 -21.14 9.99 -10.08
CA THR A 55 -21.98 9.09 -9.25
C THR A 55 -21.18 8.26 -8.24
N LYS A 56 -19.87 8.10 -8.46
CA LYS A 56 -18.96 7.29 -7.63
C LYS A 56 -17.63 8.00 -7.47
N ASP A 57 -17.01 7.81 -6.30
CA ASP A 57 -15.62 8.17 -6.07
C ASP A 57 -14.71 7.04 -6.58
N TRP A 58 -13.54 7.40 -7.09
CA TRP A 58 -12.56 6.47 -7.68
C TRP A 58 -11.24 6.52 -6.92
N ALA A 59 -10.64 5.37 -6.68
CA ALA A 59 -9.25 5.25 -6.29
C ALA A 59 -8.40 5.07 -7.56
N VAL A 60 -7.39 5.92 -7.72
CA VAL A 60 -6.43 5.87 -8.83
C VAL A 60 -5.06 5.54 -8.25
N ARG A 61 -4.59 4.32 -8.51
CA ARG A 61 -3.25 3.86 -8.12
C ARG A 61 -2.28 4.15 -9.27
N CYS A 62 -1.30 5.01 -9.00
CA CYS A 62 -0.19 5.35 -9.88
C CYS A 62 1.06 4.59 -9.43
N PHE A 63 1.61 3.74 -10.29
CA PHE A 63 2.76 2.90 -9.95
C PHE A 63 4.07 3.70 -9.98
N LEU A 64 4.93 3.49 -8.99
CA LEU A 64 6.24 4.16 -8.87
C LEU A 64 7.40 3.32 -9.43
N ARG A 65 7.14 2.07 -9.84
CA ARG A 65 8.14 1.12 -10.35
C ARG A 65 7.53 0.20 -11.41
N GLU A 66 8.36 -0.29 -12.32
CA GLU A 66 8.01 -1.31 -13.31
C GLU A 66 8.05 -2.71 -12.72
N PHE A 67 7.07 -3.54 -13.09
CA PHE A 67 7.22 -4.99 -13.10
C PHE A 67 6.94 -5.49 -14.51
N ALA A 68 7.83 -6.33 -15.06
CA ALA A 68 7.76 -6.78 -16.45
C ALA A 68 6.45 -7.55 -16.77
N ASP A 69 5.81 -8.16 -15.77
CA ASP A 69 4.59 -8.95 -15.92
C ASP A 69 3.33 -8.28 -15.35
N GLN A 70 3.39 -6.99 -15.01
CA GLN A 70 2.32 -6.28 -14.28
C GLN A 70 0.98 -6.32 -15.02
N GLN A 71 0.98 -6.06 -16.33
CA GLN A 71 -0.23 -6.06 -17.16
C GLN A 71 -0.84 -7.46 -17.26
N ASP A 72 -0.03 -8.49 -17.53
CA ASP A 72 -0.48 -9.88 -17.59
C ASP A 72 -1.07 -10.34 -16.25
N ARG A 73 -0.44 -9.93 -15.16
CA ARG A 73 -0.87 -10.25 -13.80
C ARG A 73 -2.23 -9.65 -13.47
N TYR A 74 -2.39 -8.35 -13.68
CA TYR A 74 -3.67 -7.68 -13.43
C TYR A 74 -4.79 -8.15 -14.37
N SER A 75 -4.46 -8.51 -15.61
CA SER A 75 -5.41 -9.12 -16.55
C SER A 75 -5.88 -10.50 -16.05
N ALA A 76 -4.96 -11.34 -15.58
CA ALA A 76 -5.29 -12.65 -15.01
C ALA A 76 -6.14 -12.54 -13.73
N ILE A 77 -5.75 -11.64 -12.81
CA ILE A 77 -6.49 -11.38 -11.57
C ILE A 77 -7.88 -10.85 -11.89
N GLY A 78 -8.00 -9.84 -12.75
CA GLY A 78 -9.28 -9.22 -13.09
C GLY A 78 -10.27 -10.22 -13.70
N LYS A 79 -9.81 -11.06 -14.64
CA LYS A 79 -10.63 -12.12 -15.25
C LYS A 79 -11.13 -13.13 -14.21
N HIS A 80 -10.25 -13.56 -13.31
CA HIS A 80 -10.57 -14.55 -12.29
C HIS A 80 -11.51 -14.02 -11.20
N LEU A 81 -11.32 -12.77 -10.76
CA LEU A 81 -12.23 -12.14 -9.80
C LEU A 81 -13.62 -11.88 -10.39
N ALA A 82 -13.68 -11.49 -11.67
CA ALA A 82 -14.95 -11.30 -12.37
C ALA A 82 -15.74 -12.62 -12.50
N SER A 83 -15.06 -13.75 -12.73
CA SER A 83 -15.73 -15.06 -12.77
C SER A 83 -16.10 -15.58 -11.38
N ALA A 84 -15.29 -15.30 -10.36
CA ALA A 84 -15.53 -15.75 -8.99
C ALA A 84 -16.71 -15.03 -8.32
N GLY A 85 -17.01 -13.78 -8.70
CA GLY A 85 -18.17 -13.04 -8.19
C GLY A 85 -18.14 -12.77 -6.67
N LEU A 86 -16.96 -12.63 -6.09
CA LEU A 86 -16.77 -12.48 -4.65
C LEU A 86 -17.27 -11.12 -4.14
N SER A 87 -18.12 -11.13 -3.12
CA SER A 87 -18.63 -9.89 -2.50
C SER A 87 -17.55 -9.09 -1.76
N GLN A 88 -16.45 -9.75 -1.39
CA GLN A 88 -15.35 -9.21 -0.61
C GLN A 88 -14.33 -8.48 -1.48
N THR A 89 -14.34 -8.67 -2.81
CA THR A 89 -13.44 -7.95 -3.71
C THR A 89 -14.12 -6.71 -4.28
N VAL A 90 -13.30 -5.83 -4.84
CA VAL A 90 -13.69 -4.60 -5.52
C VAL A 90 -13.26 -4.72 -6.97
N ALA A 91 -14.20 -4.48 -7.89
CA ALA A 91 -13.90 -4.44 -9.31
C ALA A 91 -12.87 -3.32 -9.58
N PHE A 92 -11.91 -3.63 -10.45
CA PHE A 92 -10.87 -2.71 -10.85
C PHE A 92 -10.61 -2.81 -12.35
N GLU A 93 -9.99 -1.77 -12.89
CA GLU A 93 -9.59 -1.65 -14.27
C GLU A 93 -8.11 -1.27 -14.34
N PHE A 94 -7.32 -2.08 -15.03
CA PHE A 94 -5.93 -1.75 -15.35
C PHE A 94 -5.89 -1.02 -16.69
N GLN A 95 -5.39 0.21 -16.69
CA GLN A 95 -5.32 1.07 -17.88
C GLN A 95 -3.85 1.29 -18.24
N GLU A 96 -3.37 0.65 -19.32
CA GLU A 96 -1.96 0.73 -19.76
C GLU A 96 -1.54 2.18 -20.10
N LYS A 97 -2.45 2.94 -20.71
CA LYS A 97 -2.31 4.38 -20.97
C LYS A 97 -3.22 5.16 -20.04
N GLY A 98 -2.96 5.08 -18.74
CA GLY A 98 -3.82 5.66 -17.71
C GLY A 98 -3.64 7.15 -17.53
N ILE A 99 -2.42 7.55 -17.18
CA ILE A 99 -2.05 8.93 -16.85
C ILE A 99 -0.84 9.41 -17.66
N ARG A 100 -0.85 10.66 -18.05
CA ARG A 100 0.24 11.33 -18.75
C ARG A 100 1.05 12.17 -17.77
N VAL A 101 2.35 11.91 -17.71
CA VAL A 101 3.32 12.68 -16.92
C VAL A 101 4.40 13.19 -17.89
N GLY A 102 4.55 14.51 -17.99
CA GLY A 102 5.30 15.14 -19.07
C GLY A 102 4.72 14.75 -20.44
N ASN A 103 5.56 14.22 -21.34
CA ASN A 103 5.16 13.78 -22.68
C ASN A 103 4.92 12.26 -22.80
N ARG A 104 4.80 11.54 -21.68
CA ARG A 104 4.70 10.06 -21.68
C ARG A 104 3.45 9.57 -20.94
N TRP A 105 2.89 8.48 -21.42
CA TRP A 105 1.79 7.76 -20.78
C TRP A 105 2.33 6.67 -19.85
N PHE A 106 1.72 6.54 -18.69
CA PHE A 106 2.03 5.55 -17.66
C PHE A 106 0.76 4.78 -17.26
N PRO A 107 0.91 3.50 -16.88
CA PRO A 107 -0.22 2.70 -16.47
C PRO A 107 -0.76 3.16 -15.12
N ILE A 108 -2.08 3.05 -14.95
CA ILE A 108 -2.76 3.22 -13.67
C ILE A 108 -3.70 2.06 -13.43
N LEU A 109 -4.07 1.88 -12.17
CA LEU A 109 -5.19 1.04 -11.80
C LEU A 109 -6.30 1.91 -11.22
N LYS A 110 -7.50 1.81 -11.80
CA LYS A 110 -8.72 2.51 -11.39
C LYS A 110 -9.65 1.52 -10.69
N MET A 111 -10.13 1.85 -9.49
CA MET A 111 -11.13 1.05 -8.77
C MET A 111 -12.08 1.93 -7.98
N GLU A 112 -13.23 1.41 -7.58
CA GLU A 112 -14.21 2.18 -6.77
C GLU A 112 -13.62 2.55 -5.40
N TRP A 113 -13.74 3.82 -5.01
CA TRP A 113 -13.33 4.27 -3.68
C TRP A 113 -14.39 3.90 -2.66
N LEU A 114 -14.07 2.96 -1.78
CA LEU A 114 -14.97 2.51 -0.73
C LEU A 114 -14.94 3.44 0.49
N LYS A 115 -16.11 3.89 0.94
CA LYS A 115 -16.27 4.67 2.16
C LYS A 115 -16.40 3.74 3.37
N GLY A 116 -15.27 3.20 3.84
CA GLY A 116 -15.21 2.30 5.01
C GLY A 116 -14.14 2.70 6.01
N ARG A 117 -14.06 1.96 7.13
CA ARG A 117 -12.97 2.06 8.10
C ARG A 117 -11.95 0.96 7.85
N LEU A 118 -10.66 1.25 8.03
CA LEU A 118 -9.65 0.20 8.03
C LEU A 118 -9.89 -0.78 9.19
N LEU A 119 -9.42 -2.01 9.05
CA LEU A 119 -9.69 -3.09 10.01
C LEU A 119 -9.27 -2.70 11.44
N HIS A 120 -8.07 -2.15 11.63
CA HIS A 120 -7.60 -1.73 12.95
C HIS A 120 -8.47 -0.62 13.56
N GLN A 121 -8.86 0.40 12.77
CA GLN A 121 -9.73 1.48 13.23
C GLN A 121 -11.12 0.96 13.64
N TYR A 122 -11.64 -0.02 12.90
CA TYR A 122 -12.90 -0.66 13.26
C TYR A 122 -12.77 -1.44 14.57
N ILE A 123 -11.67 -2.19 14.75
CA ILE A 123 -11.40 -2.95 15.97
C ILE A 123 -11.29 -1.99 17.16
N GLU A 124 -10.45 -0.95 17.08
CA GLU A 124 -10.24 0.05 18.14
C GLU A 124 -11.55 0.69 18.60
N ALA A 125 -12.40 1.08 17.63
CA ALA A 125 -13.71 1.66 17.92
C ALA A 125 -14.69 0.69 18.61
N ASN A 126 -14.46 -0.62 18.49
CA ASN A 126 -15.35 -1.68 18.99
C ASN A 126 -14.71 -2.57 20.07
N LEU A 127 -13.54 -2.21 20.62
CA LEU A 127 -12.87 -2.98 21.69
C LEU A 127 -13.75 -3.19 22.93
N LYS A 128 -14.65 -2.24 23.22
CA LYS A 128 -15.61 -2.34 24.33
C LYS A 128 -16.83 -3.24 24.04
N SER A 129 -16.90 -3.80 22.83
CA SER A 129 -18.03 -4.58 22.32
C SER A 129 -17.56 -5.96 21.85
N PRO A 130 -17.32 -6.92 22.77
CA PRO A 130 -16.85 -8.27 22.43
C PRO A 130 -17.63 -8.96 21.32
N GLY A 131 -18.96 -8.85 21.33
CA GLY A 131 -19.83 -9.44 20.31
C GLY A 131 -19.57 -8.89 18.90
N ALA A 132 -19.22 -7.60 18.78
CA ALA A 132 -18.88 -7.00 17.49
C ALA A 132 -17.55 -7.52 16.94
N ILE A 133 -16.56 -7.73 17.82
CA ILE A 133 -15.25 -8.30 17.45
C ILE A 133 -15.37 -9.79 17.10
N LEU A 134 -16.19 -10.56 17.84
CA LEU A 134 -16.48 -11.96 17.50
C LEU A 134 -17.24 -12.09 16.17
N ALA A 135 -18.22 -11.23 15.92
CA ALA A 135 -18.91 -11.18 14.63
C ALA A 135 -17.94 -10.87 13.48
N LEU A 136 -16.98 -9.97 13.71
CA LEU A 136 -15.91 -9.68 12.76
C LEU A 136 -14.98 -10.87 12.53
N ALA A 137 -14.61 -11.62 13.59
CA ALA A 137 -13.81 -12.84 13.48
C ALA A 137 -14.54 -13.93 12.68
N LYS A 138 -15.86 -14.04 12.84
CA LYS A 138 -16.70 -14.94 12.04
C LYS A 138 -16.68 -14.52 10.57
N GLN A 139 -16.98 -13.26 10.27
CA GLN A 139 -16.93 -12.74 8.90
C GLN A 139 -15.55 -12.91 8.26
N TRP A 140 -14.48 -12.78 9.04
CA TRP A 140 -13.12 -13.04 8.59
C TRP A 140 -12.96 -14.50 8.14
N SER A 141 -13.36 -15.46 8.97
CA SER A 141 -13.30 -16.89 8.58
C SER A 141 -14.15 -17.22 7.35
N GLU A 142 -15.34 -16.61 7.23
CA GLU A 142 -16.22 -16.77 6.06
C GLU A 142 -15.58 -16.17 4.79
N MET A 143 -14.88 -15.06 4.90
CA MET A 143 -14.13 -14.47 3.80
C MET A 143 -12.98 -15.36 3.35
N ILE A 144 -12.19 -15.92 4.29
CA ILE A 144 -11.07 -16.81 3.95
C ILE A 144 -11.57 -18.08 3.24
N ASP A 145 -12.65 -18.68 3.72
CA ASP A 145 -13.29 -19.82 3.07
C ASP A 145 -13.80 -19.47 1.66
N ALA A 146 -14.40 -18.28 1.48
CA ALA A 146 -14.84 -17.81 0.17
C ALA A 146 -13.68 -17.62 -0.82
N LEU A 147 -12.55 -17.04 -0.36
CA LEU A 147 -11.33 -16.88 -1.16
C LEU A 147 -10.76 -18.25 -1.55
N ALA A 148 -10.65 -19.17 -0.59
CA ALA A 148 -10.14 -20.52 -0.83
C ALA A 148 -10.98 -21.29 -1.85
N LYS A 149 -12.32 -21.24 -1.73
CA LYS A 149 -13.27 -21.82 -2.70
C LYS A 149 -13.13 -21.22 -4.09
N ALA A 150 -12.85 -19.93 -4.17
CA ALA A 150 -12.56 -19.24 -5.42
C ALA A 150 -11.12 -19.47 -5.93
N GLN A 151 -10.29 -20.22 -5.22
CA GLN A 151 -8.86 -20.42 -5.53
C GLN A 151 -8.07 -19.11 -5.62
N VAL A 152 -8.44 -18.13 -4.79
CA VAL A 152 -7.76 -16.84 -4.67
C VAL A 152 -6.97 -16.83 -3.36
N ALA A 153 -5.72 -16.37 -3.43
CA ALA A 153 -5.02 -15.91 -2.25
C ALA A 153 -4.58 -14.47 -2.49
N HIS A 154 -4.86 -13.57 -1.56
CA HIS A 154 -4.53 -12.16 -1.61
C HIS A 154 -3.02 -11.90 -1.59
N GLY A 155 -2.25 -12.70 -0.83
CA GLY A 155 -0.79 -12.62 -0.74
C GLY A 155 -0.25 -11.49 0.15
N ASP A 156 -1.13 -10.60 0.65
CA ASP A 156 -0.80 -9.57 1.64
C ASP A 156 -1.99 -9.24 2.55
N LEU A 157 -2.59 -10.28 3.16
CA LEU A 157 -3.62 -10.05 4.18
C LEU A 157 -3.00 -9.37 5.42
N GLN A 158 -3.43 -8.14 5.66
CA GLN A 158 -3.03 -7.33 6.82
C GLN A 158 -4.13 -6.31 7.16
N HIS A 159 -4.03 -5.68 8.34
CA HIS A 159 -5.00 -4.68 8.82
C HIS A 159 -5.12 -3.44 7.93
N GLY A 160 -4.10 -3.13 7.13
CA GLY A 160 -4.09 -2.02 6.18
C GLY A 160 -4.79 -2.30 4.85
N ASN A 161 -4.96 -3.57 4.48
CA ASN A 161 -5.53 -3.98 3.18
C ASN A 161 -6.98 -4.48 3.29
N VAL A 162 -7.61 -4.27 4.45
CA VAL A 162 -8.95 -4.74 4.77
C VAL A 162 -9.78 -3.57 5.28
N LEU A 163 -10.90 -3.32 4.62
CA LEU A 163 -11.89 -2.31 4.97
C LEU A 163 -13.15 -2.95 5.51
N VAL A 164 -13.79 -2.30 6.47
CA VAL A 164 -15.16 -2.60 6.91
C VAL A 164 -16.09 -1.56 6.33
N VAL A 165 -16.95 -1.98 5.41
CA VAL A 165 -17.93 -1.13 4.70
C VAL A 165 -19.31 -1.72 4.92
N ASP A 166 -20.22 -0.93 5.50
CA ASP A 166 -21.59 -1.38 5.84
C ASP A 166 -21.61 -2.71 6.62
N GLY A 167 -20.65 -2.87 7.53
CA GLY A 167 -20.49 -4.06 8.36
C GLY A 167 -19.96 -5.30 7.63
N LYS A 168 -19.47 -5.17 6.40
CA LYS A 168 -18.86 -6.24 5.59
C LYS A 168 -17.38 -6.00 5.33
N LEU A 169 -16.60 -7.08 5.28
CA LEU A 169 -15.19 -7.05 4.92
C LEU A 169 -15.00 -6.85 3.41
N ARG A 170 -14.15 -5.91 3.05
CA ARG A 170 -13.73 -5.61 1.67
C ARG A 170 -12.21 -5.57 1.58
N LEU A 171 -11.66 -6.28 0.59
CA LEU A 171 -10.23 -6.37 0.33
C LEU A 171 -9.81 -5.32 -0.69
N ILE A 172 -8.62 -4.76 -0.48
CA ILE A 172 -7.96 -3.82 -1.37
C ILE A 172 -6.48 -4.21 -1.52
N ASP A 173 -5.82 -3.65 -2.52
CA ASP A 173 -4.41 -3.92 -2.84
C ASP A 173 -4.11 -5.36 -3.33
N TYR A 174 -4.25 -5.58 -4.64
CA TYR A 174 -4.14 -6.90 -5.24
C TYR A 174 -2.75 -7.22 -5.81
N ASP A 175 -1.71 -6.45 -5.47
CA ASP A 175 -0.35 -6.61 -6.02
C ASP A 175 0.25 -8.00 -5.73
N GLY A 176 0.04 -8.51 -4.52
CA GLY A 176 0.46 -9.85 -4.08
C GLY A 176 -0.44 -11.01 -4.48
N MET A 177 -1.54 -10.76 -5.20
CA MET A 177 -2.61 -11.74 -5.38
C MET A 177 -2.19 -12.92 -6.28
N TYR A 178 -2.52 -14.12 -5.82
CA TYR A 178 -2.42 -15.38 -6.53
C TYR A 178 -3.80 -15.79 -7.07
N VAL A 179 -3.80 -16.20 -8.33
CA VAL A 179 -4.89 -16.91 -9.01
C VAL A 179 -4.29 -18.06 -9.83
N PRO A 180 -5.04 -19.12 -10.18
CA PRO A 180 -4.50 -20.30 -10.85
C PRO A 180 -3.75 -19.98 -12.16
N ALA A 181 -4.20 -18.96 -12.90
CA ALA A 181 -3.56 -18.50 -14.13
C ALA A 181 -2.13 -17.95 -13.92
N LEU A 182 -1.71 -17.68 -12.68
CA LEU A 182 -0.38 -17.21 -12.32
C LEU A 182 0.50 -18.31 -11.70
N ALA A 183 0.04 -19.57 -11.69
CA ALA A 183 0.84 -20.69 -11.21
C ALA A 183 2.20 -20.78 -11.93
N GLY A 184 3.27 -20.98 -11.15
CA GLY A 184 4.64 -21.04 -11.65
C GLY A 184 5.36 -19.70 -11.78
N LYS A 185 4.68 -18.56 -11.56
CA LYS A 185 5.33 -17.25 -11.43
C LYS A 185 5.86 -17.04 -10.01
N LEU A 186 6.76 -16.06 -9.83
CA LEU A 186 7.14 -15.55 -8.52
C LEU A 186 6.12 -14.51 -8.04
N SER A 187 6.01 -14.35 -6.73
CA SER A 187 5.29 -13.23 -6.12
C SER A 187 6.07 -11.93 -6.36
N ASN A 188 5.37 -10.81 -6.52
CA ASN A 188 6.00 -9.48 -6.63
C ASN A 188 6.38 -8.92 -5.24
N GLU A 189 5.72 -9.42 -4.19
CA GLU A 189 5.99 -9.03 -2.82
C GLU A 189 5.80 -10.21 -1.84
N VAL A 190 6.45 -10.13 -0.68
CA VAL A 190 6.27 -11.08 0.43
C VAL A 190 5.14 -10.64 1.36
N GLY A 191 4.61 -9.42 1.19
CA GLY A 191 3.61 -8.82 2.08
C GLY A 191 4.19 -8.32 3.42
N HIS A 192 3.31 -7.86 4.30
CA HIS A 192 3.66 -7.16 5.52
C HIS A 192 4.29 -8.09 6.58
N ARG A 193 5.49 -7.72 7.02
CA ARG A 193 6.35 -8.56 7.87
C ARG A 193 5.70 -9.03 9.19
N ASN A 194 4.73 -8.29 9.73
CA ASN A 194 4.03 -8.61 10.98
C ASN A 194 2.82 -9.56 10.79
N TYR A 195 2.48 -9.96 9.56
CA TYR A 195 1.40 -10.90 9.27
C TYR A 195 1.88 -12.14 8.53
N GLN A 196 3.05 -12.06 7.90
CA GLN A 196 3.57 -13.09 7.01
C GLN A 196 4.41 -14.10 7.76
N HIS A 197 4.37 -15.35 7.31
CA HIS A 197 5.19 -16.43 7.87
C HIS A 197 6.69 -16.06 7.75
N PRO A 198 7.53 -16.24 8.80
CA PRO A 198 8.91 -15.76 8.81
C PRO A 198 9.79 -16.39 7.72
N ALA A 199 9.46 -17.62 7.31
CA ALA A 199 10.14 -18.35 6.24
C ALA A 199 9.58 -18.08 4.82
N ARG A 200 8.56 -17.23 4.65
CA ARG A 200 7.99 -16.93 3.33
C ARG A 200 8.97 -16.15 2.47
N THR A 201 9.09 -16.55 1.21
CA THR A 201 9.91 -15.92 0.18
C THR A 201 9.06 -15.60 -1.06
N LEU A 202 9.63 -14.88 -2.04
CA LEU A 202 8.96 -14.61 -3.32
C LEU A 202 8.69 -15.88 -4.14
N ALA A 203 9.38 -16.98 -3.85
CA ALA A 203 9.16 -18.29 -4.49
C ALA A 203 7.93 -19.02 -3.93
N ASP A 204 7.49 -18.67 -2.72
CA ASP A 204 6.28 -19.19 -2.11
C ASP A 204 5.06 -18.44 -2.68
N PHE A 205 4.58 -18.92 -3.83
CA PHE A 205 3.47 -18.31 -4.57
C PHE A 205 2.44 -19.36 -5.02
N GLY A 206 1.35 -19.45 -4.26
CA GLY A 206 0.28 -20.45 -4.43
C GLY A 206 -0.94 -20.11 -3.58
N GLY A 207 -1.98 -20.94 -3.63
CA GLY A 207 -3.22 -20.72 -2.86
C GLY A 207 -3.05 -20.74 -1.34
N TYR A 208 -1.93 -21.27 -0.83
CA TYR A 208 -1.66 -21.43 0.60
C TYR A 208 -1.00 -20.21 1.26
N ILE A 209 -0.61 -19.19 0.49
CA ILE A 209 0.22 -18.08 0.97
C ILE A 209 -0.45 -17.21 2.04
N ASP A 210 -1.78 -17.25 2.12
CA ASP A 210 -2.57 -16.48 3.07
C ASP A 210 -2.88 -17.22 4.38
N HIS A 211 -2.60 -18.52 4.48
CA HIS A 211 -3.04 -19.30 5.63
C HIS A 211 -2.49 -18.73 6.96
N PHE A 212 -1.21 -18.38 6.99
CA PHE A 212 -0.58 -17.85 8.21
C PHE A 212 -1.09 -16.46 8.60
N SER A 213 -1.26 -15.56 7.63
CA SER A 213 -1.80 -14.21 7.87
C SER A 213 -3.27 -14.26 8.29
N ALA A 214 -4.06 -15.17 7.70
CA ALA A 214 -5.43 -15.45 8.10
C ALA A 214 -5.51 -15.88 9.57
N TRP A 215 -4.66 -16.80 10.01
CA TRP A 215 -4.55 -17.19 11.43
C TRP A 215 -4.13 -16.03 12.33
N THR A 216 -3.12 -15.26 11.91
CA THR A 216 -2.60 -14.13 12.70
C THR A 216 -3.72 -13.13 13.02
N ILE A 217 -4.53 -12.76 12.02
CA ILE A 217 -5.63 -11.82 12.18
C ILE A 217 -6.77 -12.46 13.00
N TYR A 218 -7.17 -13.69 12.68
CA TYR A 218 -8.24 -14.38 13.40
C TYR A 218 -7.94 -14.53 14.90
N VAL A 219 -6.74 -14.99 15.24
CA VAL A 219 -6.31 -15.17 16.64
C VAL A 219 -6.26 -13.82 17.35
N SER A 220 -5.79 -12.77 16.68
CA SER A 220 -5.82 -11.40 17.22
C SER A 220 -7.25 -10.97 17.56
N LEU A 221 -8.22 -11.19 16.67
CA LEU A 221 -9.63 -10.84 16.92
C LEU A 221 -10.22 -11.62 18.10
N VAL A 222 -9.97 -12.93 18.18
CA VAL A 222 -10.48 -13.76 19.29
C VAL A 222 -9.88 -13.34 20.64
N ILE A 223 -8.58 -13.01 20.66
CA ILE A 223 -7.92 -12.49 21.86
C ILE A 223 -8.55 -11.16 22.27
N LEU A 224 -8.71 -10.22 21.34
CA LEU A 224 -9.25 -8.89 21.61
C LEU A 224 -10.73 -8.89 22.01
N ALA A 225 -11.51 -9.85 21.53
CA ALA A 225 -12.87 -10.06 22.01
C ALA A 225 -12.91 -10.54 23.47
N THR A 226 -11.88 -11.29 23.91
CA THR A 226 -11.82 -11.89 25.24
C THR A 226 -11.15 -10.97 26.26
N ASP A 227 -9.99 -10.39 25.91
CA ASP A 227 -9.25 -9.41 26.69
C ASP A 227 -8.93 -8.20 25.80
N PRO A 228 -9.80 -7.17 25.78
CA PRO A 228 -9.57 -5.95 25.01
C PRO A 228 -8.32 -5.17 25.44
N GLU A 229 -7.88 -5.31 26.70
CA GLU A 229 -6.68 -4.64 27.20
C GLU A 229 -5.39 -5.21 26.60
N MET A 230 -5.47 -6.41 25.98
CA MET A 230 -4.32 -7.04 25.35
C MET A 230 -3.70 -6.15 24.27
N MET A 231 -4.50 -5.38 23.52
CA MET A 231 -4.00 -4.44 22.52
C MET A 231 -3.01 -3.43 23.12
N GLN A 232 -3.39 -2.83 24.26
CA GLN A 232 -2.55 -1.85 24.95
C GLN A 232 -1.33 -2.52 25.58
N LYS A 233 -1.47 -3.72 26.16
CA LYS A 233 -0.38 -4.46 26.83
C LYS A 233 0.76 -4.79 25.87
N VAL A 234 0.47 -5.07 24.60
CA VAL A 234 1.47 -5.40 23.57
C VAL A 234 1.89 -4.20 22.72
N GLY A 235 1.26 -3.03 22.90
CA GLY A 235 1.51 -1.85 22.07
C GLY A 235 1.03 -2.00 20.63
N GLY A 236 -0.04 -2.77 20.40
CA GLY A 236 -0.66 -2.96 19.09
C GLY A 236 -1.64 -1.83 18.71
N GLY A 237 -2.10 -1.84 17.47
CA GLY A 237 -3.02 -0.86 16.88
C GLY A 237 -2.58 -0.43 15.48
N GLU A 238 -1.61 0.49 15.42
CA GLU A 238 -1.20 1.17 14.17
C GLU A 238 -0.38 0.27 13.21
N GLU A 239 0.66 -0.43 13.68
CA GLU A 239 1.53 -1.25 12.82
C GLU A 239 1.19 -2.75 12.80
N PHE A 240 0.53 -3.25 13.85
CA PHE A 240 0.13 -4.65 14.01
C PHE A 240 -1.00 -4.77 15.04
N LEU A 241 -1.79 -5.85 14.98
CA LEU A 241 -2.89 -6.07 15.93
C LEU A 241 -2.40 -6.56 17.31
N ILE A 242 -1.88 -7.78 17.37
CA ILE A 242 -1.35 -8.40 18.60
C ILE A 242 0.09 -8.89 18.43
N PHE A 243 0.41 -9.45 17.27
CA PHE A 243 1.69 -10.10 17.00
C PHE A 243 2.53 -9.28 16.02
N GLN A 244 3.85 -9.29 16.23
CA GLN A 244 4.84 -8.68 15.35
C GLN A 244 5.82 -9.73 14.84
N ARG A 245 6.63 -9.36 13.84
CA ARG A 245 7.58 -10.29 13.20
C ARG A 245 8.48 -11.05 14.19
N ALA A 246 9.00 -10.37 15.20
CA ALA A 246 9.90 -10.96 16.19
C ALA A 246 9.25 -12.13 16.96
N ASP A 247 7.93 -12.11 17.12
CA ASP A 247 7.18 -13.17 17.81
C ASP A 247 7.18 -14.47 17.00
N PHE A 248 7.17 -14.37 15.67
CA PHE A 248 7.18 -15.55 14.79
C PHE A 248 8.58 -16.10 14.56
N GLU A 249 9.59 -15.22 14.50
CA GLU A 249 10.98 -15.64 14.34
C GLU A 249 11.50 -16.38 15.58
N ASN A 250 11.04 -16.00 16.78
CA ASN A 250 11.44 -16.63 18.04
C ASN A 250 10.23 -16.88 18.98
N PRO A 251 9.32 -17.84 18.66
CA PRO A 251 8.06 -17.99 19.40
C PRO A 251 8.22 -18.45 20.87
N HIS A 252 9.35 -19.08 21.21
CA HIS A 252 9.65 -19.51 22.58
C HIS A 252 10.06 -18.36 23.52
N THR A 253 10.67 -17.31 22.98
CA THR A 253 11.17 -16.16 23.77
C THR A 253 10.30 -14.92 23.63
N SER A 254 9.25 -15.00 22.79
CA SER A 254 8.25 -13.95 22.62
C SER A 254 7.53 -13.63 23.93
N LYS A 255 7.52 -12.34 24.28
CA LYS A 255 6.73 -11.83 25.41
C LYS A 255 5.24 -12.00 25.18
N VAL A 256 4.77 -11.83 23.93
CA VAL A 256 3.36 -12.00 23.59
C VAL A 256 2.94 -13.44 23.85
N PHE A 257 3.68 -14.44 23.34
CA PHE A 257 3.33 -15.84 23.61
C PHE A 257 3.43 -16.22 25.09
N ALA A 258 4.39 -15.68 25.84
CA ALA A 258 4.47 -15.89 27.29
C ALA A 258 3.24 -15.32 28.04
N LEU A 259 2.73 -14.15 27.62
CA LEU A 259 1.50 -13.59 28.15
C LEU A 259 0.29 -14.47 27.82
N LEU A 260 0.22 -15.02 26.60
CA LEU A 260 -0.88 -15.92 26.20
C LEU A 260 -0.84 -17.24 26.96
N GLU A 261 0.33 -17.83 27.21
CA GLU A 261 0.48 -19.09 27.95
C GLU A 261 0.09 -18.97 29.43
N THR A 262 0.33 -17.81 30.03
CA THR A 262 0.03 -17.52 31.44
C THR A 262 -1.32 -16.84 31.65
N HIS A 263 -2.06 -16.56 30.57
CA HIS A 263 -3.35 -15.88 30.62
C HIS A 263 -4.38 -16.64 31.46
N LEU A 264 -5.26 -15.95 32.19
CA LEU A 264 -6.26 -16.57 33.07
C LEU A 264 -7.31 -17.38 32.30
N ASP A 265 -7.74 -16.87 31.15
CA ASP A 265 -8.69 -17.56 30.26
C ASP A 265 -8.03 -18.72 29.51
N HIS A 266 -8.57 -19.94 29.70
CA HIS A 266 -8.08 -21.15 29.05
C HIS A 266 -8.20 -21.12 27.52
N ARG A 267 -9.18 -20.39 26.97
CA ARG A 267 -9.41 -20.27 25.52
C ARG A 267 -8.25 -19.52 24.86
N ILE A 268 -7.80 -18.44 25.50
CA ILE A 268 -6.61 -17.68 25.06
C ILE A 268 -5.35 -18.57 25.12
N ARG A 269 -5.16 -19.33 26.21
CA ARG A 269 -4.01 -20.25 26.30
C ARG A 269 -4.00 -21.29 25.18
N GLN A 270 -5.16 -21.88 24.88
CA GLN A 270 -5.30 -22.90 23.83
C GLN A 270 -5.04 -22.33 22.45
N ILE A 271 -5.70 -21.23 22.08
CA ILE A 271 -5.55 -20.63 20.74
C ILE A 271 -4.15 -20.06 20.54
N GLY A 272 -3.55 -19.48 21.59
CA GLY A 272 -2.16 -19.02 21.57
C GLY A 272 -1.16 -20.16 21.40
N GLY A 273 -1.35 -21.27 22.10
CA GLY A 273 -0.52 -22.47 21.95
C GLY A 273 -0.62 -23.11 20.57
N LEU A 274 -1.84 -23.21 20.01
CA LEU A 274 -2.07 -23.66 18.63
C LEU A 274 -1.35 -22.75 17.64
N PHE A 275 -1.60 -21.44 17.72
CA PHE A 275 -1.02 -20.48 16.79
C PHE A 275 0.52 -20.47 16.86
N ARG A 276 1.10 -20.58 18.06
CA ARG A 276 2.54 -20.75 18.24
C ARG A 276 3.09 -21.97 17.49
N SER A 277 2.35 -23.07 17.48
CA SER A 277 2.77 -24.29 16.75
C SER A 277 2.81 -24.08 15.24
N LEU A 278 1.94 -23.22 14.68
CA LEU A 278 1.89 -22.95 13.25
C LEU A 278 3.14 -22.24 12.73
N ALA A 279 3.80 -21.43 13.56
CA ALA A 279 5.03 -20.72 13.20
C ALA A 279 6.24 -21.67 12.95
N TYR A 280 6.14 -22.95 13.36
CA TYR A 280 7.18 -23.96 13.12
C TYR A 280 6.94 -24.81 11.87
N LEU A 281 5.78 -24.67 11.23
CA LEU A 281 5.46 -25.39 10.00
C LEU A 281 6.18 -24.73 8.81
N SER A 282 6.34 -25.47 7.71
CA SER A 282 6.71 -24.82 6.44
C SER A 282 5.51 -24.08 5.87
N VAL A 283 5.74 -23.07 5.04
CA VAL A 283 4.67 -22.21 4.49
C VAL A 283 3.52 -23.01 3.86
N PRO A 284 3.75 -24.05 3.03
CA PRO A 284 2.67 -24.85 2.44
C PRO A 284 1.97 -25.81 3.42
N GLN A 285 2.56 -26.05 4.59
CA GLN A 285 2.02 -26.96 5.61
C GLN A 285 1.13 -26.25 6.62
N VAL A 286 1.11 -24.92 6.64
CA VAL A 286 0.19 -24.17 7.50
C VAL A 286 -1.24 -24.51 7.04
N PRO A 287 -2.11 -25.02 7.92
CA PRO A 287 -3.48 -25.36 7.57
C PRO A 287 -4.27 -24.09 7.28
N SER A 288 -5.21 -24.18 6.34
CA SER A 288 -6.14 -23.09 6.07
C SER A 288 -7.11 -22.88 7.24
N LEU A 289 -7.63 -21.66 7.36
CA LEU A 289 -8.68 -21.29 8.30
C LEU A 289 -10.05 -21.71 7.73
N ASP A 290 -10.26 -23.01 7.54
CA ASP A 290 -11.39 -23.57 6.79
C ASP A 290 -12.69 -23.60 7.60
N GLY A 291 -13.27 -22.43 7.92
CA GLY A 291 -14.68 -22.28 8.35
C GLY A 291 -15.14 -23.11 9.57
N GLN A 292 -14.29 -23.93 10.17
CA GLN A 292 -14.51 -24.63 11.43
C GLN A 292 -14.37 -23.58 12.51
N SER A 293 -15.45 -22.84 12.71
CA SER A 293 -15.65 -21.96 13.85
C SER A 293 -15.15 -22.69 15.09
N PHE A 294 -14.07 -22.19 15.70
CA PHE A 294 -13.84 -22.49 17.10
C PHE A 294 -15.06 -21.92 17.79
N ALA A 295 -16.02 -22.78 18.14
CA ALA A 295 -17.19 -22.37 18.89
C ALA A 295 -16.67 -21.80 20.20
N TYR A 296 -16.55 -20.48 20.24
CA TYR A 296 -16.36 -19.73 21.45
C TYR A 296 -17.73 -19.78 22.13
N ASP A 297 -17.97 -20.85 22.89
CA ASP A 297 -19.21 -21.00 23.65
C ASP A 297 -19.37 -19.77 24.55
N ASP A 298 -20.43 -19.01 24.29
CA ASP A 298 -20.71 -17.71 24.89
C ASP A 298 -21.36 -17.85 26.30
N THR A 299 -21.05 -18.93 27.03
CA THR A 299 -21.60 -19.13 28.36
C THR A 299 -20.60 -18.71 29.44
N PRO A 300 -20.91 -17.67 30.25
CA PRO A 300 -20.19 -17.45 31.49
C PRO A 300 -20.44 -18.68 32.36
N ARG A 301 -19.38 -19.46 32.60
CA ARG A 301 -19.44 -20.57 33.56
C ARG A 301 -19.63 -19.93 34.94
N ALA A 302 -20.90 -19.85 35.37
CA ALA A 302 -21.27 -19.42 36.69
C ALA A 302 -20.37 -20.13 37.71
N THR A 303 -19.65 -19.34 38.49
CA THR A 303 -18.86 -19.80 39.62
C THR A 303 -19.83 -20.53 40.53
N THR A 304 -19.78 -21.86 40.59
CA THR A 304 -20.52 -22.63 41.57
C THR A 304 -19.96 -22.29 42.94
N ALA A 305 -20.59 -21.29 43.56
CA ALA A 305 -20.57 -21.09 44.98
C ALA A 305 -21.06 -22.37 45.65
N VAL A 306 -20.28 -22.82 46.61
CA VAL A 306 -20.59 -23.88 47.55
C VAL A 306 -21.98 -23.65 48.14
N THR A 307 -22.91 -24.59 47.93
CA THR A 307 -24.02 -24.83 48.85
C THR A 307 -24.28 -26.32 48.94
N LYS A 308 -23.88 -26.88 50.08
CA LYS A 308 -24.33 -28.19 50.57
C LYS A 308 -25.79 -28.04 51.02
N GLN A 309 -26.68 -28.71 50.28
CA GLN A 309 -27.54 -29.78 50.79
C GLN A 309 -28.43 -29.49 52.02
N ASP A 310 -29.76 -29.48 51.78
CA ASP A 310 -30.83 -29.91 52.70
C ASP A 310 -31.92 -30.57 51.82
N TRP A 311 -32.10 -31.90 51.79
CA TRP A 311 -32.79 -32.84 52.69
C TRP A 311 -34.34 -32.75 52.72
N TRP A 312 -34.94 -33.80 52.12
CA TRP A 312 -36.30 -34.37 52.29
C TRP A 312 -37.58 -33.61 51.90
N ALA A 313 -38.21 -34.08 50.82
CA ALA A 313 -39.64 -34.43 50.70
C ALA A 313 -39.77 -35.22 49.38
N GLY A 314 -40.34 -36.41 49.30
CA GLY A 314 -41.54 -36.89 49.97
C GLY A 314 -42.64 -37.01 48.92
N SER A 315 -42.77 -38.20 48.35
CA SER A 315 -44.01 -38.77 47.82
C SER A 315 -44.60 -38.23 46.51
N GLY A 316 -44.98 -39.17 45.63
CA GLY A 316 -46.25 -39.05 44.91
C GLY A 316 -46.19 -39.10 43.38
N SER A 317 -46.73 -40.20 42.84
CA SER A 317 -47.57 -40.28 41.63
C SER A 317 -46.94 -40.04 40.24
N GLN A 318 -46.71 -41.16 39.53
CA GLN A 318 -47.24 -41.38 38.17
C GLN A 318 -48.78 -41.52 38.25
N PRO A 319 -49.62 -41.36 37.19
CA PRO A 319 -49.36 -41.75 35.79
C PRO A 319 -50.01 -40.87 34.69
N GLY A 320 -49.81 -41.24 33.42
CA GLY A 320 -50.91 -41.20 32.42
C GLY A 320 -50.81 -40.27 31.20
N SER A 321 -50.18 -40.78 30.15
CA SER A 321 -50.73 -40.98 28.79
C SER A 321 -51.43 -39.83 28.00
N VAL A 322 -50.90 -39.64 26.78
CA VAL A 322 -51.62 -39.69 25.47
C VAL A 322 -52.03 -38.36 24.76
N THR A 323 -51.34 -38.17 23.63
CA THR A 323 -51.70 -37.59 22.30
C THR A 323 -52.11 -36.13 22.14
N GLY A 324 -51.52 -35.48 21.13
CA GLY A 324 -52.09 -34.27 20.51
C GLY A 324 -51.08 -33.43 19.74
N SER A 325 -50.91 -33.77 18.47
CA SER A 325 -50.20 -33.08 17.39
C SER A 325 -50.12 -31.54 17.40
N GLY A 326 -48.96 -31.02 16.97
CA GLY A 326 -48.88 -29.89 16.04
C GLY A 326 -47.83 -28.83 16.36
N LYS A 327 -46.70 -28.80 15.61
CA LYS A 327 -45.91 -27.61 15.23
C LYS A 327 -44.71 -27.98 14.31
N PRO A 328 -44.16 -27.02 13.53
CA PRO A 328 -43.72 -27.19 12.16
C PRO A 328 -42.27 -27.67 12.02
N ALA A 329 -41.93 -28.06 10.80
CA ALA A 329 -40.65 -28.59 10.33
C ALA A 329 -39.43 -27.94 11.02
N GLY A 330 -38.79 -28.74 11.88
CA GLY A 330 -37.52 -28.43 12.51
C GLY A 330 -36.40 -28.34 11.49
N VAL A 331 -35.67 -27.23 11.55
CA VAL A 331 -34.30 -27.08 11.06
C VAL A 331 -33.51 -28.32 11.50
N ARG A 332 -32.89 -29.00 10.53
CA ARG A 332 -31.89 -30.03 10.78
C ARG A 332 -30.76 -29.37 11.57
N ASN A 333 -30.74 -29.58 12.88
CA ASN A 333 -29.53 -29.42 13.67
C ASN A 333 -28.55 -30.48 13.18
N GLU A 334 -27.62 -30.10 12.30
CA GLU A 334 -26.41 -30.87 12.11
C GLU A 334 -25.67 -30.94 13.45
N PRO A 335 -25.22 -32.12 13.89
CA PRO A 335 -24.48 -32.23 15.14
C PRO A 335 -23.18 -31.44 15.01
N ALA A 336 -22.94 -30.54 15.96
CA ALA A 336 -21.63 -29.93 16.17
C ALA A 336 -20.58 -31.03 16.15
N ARG A 337 -19.72 -31.02 15.11
CA ARG A 337 -18.74 -32.07 14.87
C ARG A 337 -17.67 -31.96 15.96
N ASP A 338 -17.73 -32.92 16.85
CA ASP A 338 -16.85 -33.15 17.98
C ASP A 338 -15.38 -33.22 17.52
N ILE A 339 -14.53 -32.42 18.16
CA ILE A 339 -13.07 -32.34 17.93
C ILE A 339 -12.35 -33.52 18.63
N SER A 340 -13.11 -34.48 19.18
CA SER A 340 -12.63 -35.68 19.85
C SER A 340 -11.58 -36.48 19.07
N TRP A 341 -11.63 -36.46 17.73
CA TRP A 341 -10.63 -37.14 16.90
C TRP A 341 -9.20 -36.59 17.05
N LEU A 342 -9.02 -35.32 17.44
CA LEU A 342 -7.72 -34.71 17.73
C LEU A 342 -7.17 -35.15 19.10
N PHE A 343 -8.04 -35.61 20.00
CA PHE A 343 -7.71 -35.99 21.38
C PHE A 343 -7.58 -37.51 21.61
N ASP A 344 -7.99 -38.35 20.65
CA ASP A 344 -7.86 -39.82 20.74
C ASP A 344 -6.42 -40.33 20.86
N HIS A 345 -5.41 -39.46 20.68
CA HIS A 345 -3.99 -39.81 20.80
C HIS A 345 -3.31 -39.28 22.07
N VAL A 346 -4.01 -38.63 23.01
CA VAL A 346 -3.35 -37.97 24.16
C VAL A 346 -3.74 -38.47 25.56
N ALA A 347 -4.90 -39.08 25.81
CA ALA A 347 -5.15 -39.63 27.16
C ALA A 347 -6.28 -40.68 27.22
N LYS A 348 -5.93 -41.95 27.47
CA LYS A 348 -6.88 -42.89 28.10
C LYS A 348 -6.95 -42.59 29.61
N PRO A 349 -8.14 -42.54 30.24
CA PRO A 349 -8.26 -42.34 31.68
C PRO A 349 -7.65 -43.52 32.47
N PRO A 350 -7.10 -43.30 33.68
CA PRO A 350 -6.43 -44.35 34.45
C PRO A 350 -7.39 -45.49 34.85
N PRO A 351 -6.91 -46.73 34.95
CA PRO A 351 -7.74 -47.90 35.24
C PRO A 351 -8.40 -47.82 36.62
N LYS A 352 -9.67 -48.25 36.70
CA LYS A 352 -10.56 -48.14 37.87
C LYS A 352 -10.31 -49.17 39.00
N LYS A 353 -9.26 -50.00 38.98
CA LYS A 353 -9.05 -51.04 40.01
C LYS A 353 -7.60 -51.05 40.53
N ARG A 354 -7.42 -50.62 41.78
CA ARG A 354 -6.19 -50.84 42.56
C ARG A 354 -6.14 -52.30 43.02
N ARG A 355 -5.05 -53.02 42.77
CA ARG A 355 -4.86 -54.38 43.33
C ARG A 355 -4.52 -54.28 44.81
N VAL A 356 -5.24 -55.02 45.66
CA VAL A 356 -5.03 -55.11 47.10
C VAL A 356 -4.63 -56.54 47.45
N PHE A 357 -3.76 -56.74 48.44
CA PHE A 357 -3.40 -58.08 48.91
C PHE A 357 -4.63 -58.87 49.36
N SER A 358 -4.89 -60.02 48.74
CA SER A 358 -5.80 -61.04 49.29
C SER A 358 -4.96 -62.03 50.10
N ILE A 359 -4.98 -61.92 51.43
CA ILE A 359 -4.27 -62.88 52.28
C ILE A 359 -5.18 -64.10 52.50
N PRO A 360 -4.84 -65.31 52.01
CA PRO A 360 -5.63 -66.50 52.28
C PRO A 360 -5.57 -66.84 53.78
N MET A 361 -6.71 -67.21 54.37
CA MET A 361 -6.89 -67.47 55.81
C MET A 361 -5.86 -68.47 56.38
N ARG A 362 -5.40 -69.43 55.58
CA ARG A 362 -4.34 -70.39 55.96
C ARG A 362 -3.00 -69.73 56.26
N THR A 363 -2.62 -68.68 55.52
CA THR A 363 -1.37 -67.93 55.80
C THR A 363 -1.48 -67.03 57.03
N ARG A 364 -2.69 -66.53 57.34
CA ARG A 364 -2.97 -65.84 58.62
C ARG A 364 -2.88 -66.81 59.80
N MET A 365 -3.47 -67.99 59.68
CA MET A 365 -3.38 -69.03 60.70
C MET A 365 -1.94 -69.47 60.91
N ALA A 366 -1.15 -69.69 59.86
CA ALA A 366 0.25 -70.09 59.99
C ALA A 366 1.12 -69.02 60.68
N SER A 367 0.88 -67.73 60.43
CA SER A 367 1.62 -66.64 61.08
C SER A 367 1.20 -66.44 62.53
N ILE A 368 -0.10 -66.59 62.85
CA ILE A 368 -0.59 -66.61 64.23
C ILE A 368 -0.03 -67.81 64.99
N LEU A 369 -0.01 -68.99 64.37
CA LEU A 369 0.51 -70.22 64.98
C LEU A 369 2.02 -70.13 65.22
N LEU A 370 2.77 -69.52 64.30
CA LEU A 370 4.20 -69.26 64.47
C LEU A 370 4.46 -68.25 65.60
N ALA A 371 3.67 -67.17 65.68
CA ALA A 371 3.76 -66.20 66.77
C ALA A 371 3.41 -66.82 68.14
N VAL A 372 2.38 -67.68 68.19
CA VAL A 372 2.00 -68.43 69.39
C VAL A 372 3.09 -69.43 69.80
N LEU A 373 3.69 -70.14 68.84
CA LEU A 373 4.83 -71.04 69.10
C LEU A 373 6.06 -70.27 69.58
N LEU A 374 6.29 -69.06 69.08
CA LEU A 374 7.40 -68.21 69.50
C LEU A 374 7.20 -67.69 70.93
N VAL A 375 5.98 -67.23 71.26
CA VAL A 375 5.62 -66.83 72.63
C VAL A 375 5.68 -68.02 73.58
N ALA A 376 5.22 -69.21 73.14
CA ALA A 376 5.35 -70.43 73.91
C ALA A 376 6.82 -70.82 74.15
N ALA A 377 7.68 -70.69 73.13
CA ALA A 377 9.12 -70.95 73.25
C ALA A 377 9.83 -69.95 74.20
N ILE A 378 9.37 -68.70 74.25
CA ILE A 378 9.87 -67.67 75.16
C ILE A 378 9.40 -67.93 76.61
N VAL A 379 8.14 -68.34 76.79
CA VAL A 379 7.52 -68.57 78.11
C VAL A 379 7.94 -69.91 78.74
N LEU A 380 8.15 -70.95 77.94
CA LEU A 380 8.51 -72.30 78.40
C LEU A 380 10.00 -72.52 78.60
N CYS A 381 10.87 -71.55 78.29
CA CYS A 381 12.30 -71.68 78.48
C CYS A 381 12.70 -71.35 79.94
N PRO A 382 13.09 -72.33 80.78
CA PRO A 382 13.26 -72.12 82.22
C PRO A 382 14.47 -71.25 82.58
N THR A 383 15.35 -70.98 81.61
CA THR A 383 16.59 -70.19 81.77
C THR A 383 16.42 -68.70 81.45
N TRP A 384 15.20 -68.25 81.13
CA TRP A 384 14.90 -66.87 80.71
C TRP A 384 15.31 -65.77 81.72
N PRO A 385 15.14 -65.92 83.05
CA PRO A 385 15.48 -64.86 84.00
C PRO A 385 16.99 -64.58 84.14
N GLU A 386 17.85 -65.56 83.85
CA GLU A 386 19.32 -65.37 83.87
C GLU A 386 19.87 -64.90 82.52
N LEU A 387 19.33 -65.38 81.40
CA LEU A 387 19.78 -64.96 80.06
C LEU A 387 19.38 -63.51 79.74
N ALA A 388 18.22 -63.05 80.22
CA ALA A 388 17.70 -61.71 79.95
C ALA A 388 18.59 -60.58 80.51
N LYS A 389 19.44 -60.85 81.52
CA LYS A 389 20.30 -59.85 82.17
C LYS A 389 21.53 -59.45 81.34
N HIS A 390 21.99 -60.27 80.39
CA HIS A 390 23.21 -59.99 79.63
C HIS A 390 23.11 -60.16 78.10
N THR A 391 22.04 -60.76 77.56
CA THR A 391 21.90 -60.99 76.10
C THR A 391 20.50 -60.72 75.54
N GLY A 392 19.59 -60.13 76.32
CA GLY A 392 18.19 -59.94 75.91
C GLY A 392 17.99 -59.10 74.64
N TRP A 393 18.75 -58.03 74.45
CA TRP A 393 18.59 -57.12 73.30
C TRP A 393 19.14 -57.69 71.97
N PRO A 394 20.35 -58.27 71.90
CA PRO A 394 20.85 -58.93 70.69
C PRO A 394 19.97 -60.09 70.23
N PHE A 395 19.42 -60.87 71.17
CA PHE A 395 18.53 -61.98 70.85
C PHE A 395 17.20 -61.49 70.30
N LEU A 396 16.61 -60.44 70.89
CA LEU A 396 15.41 -59.79 70.38
C LEU A 396 15.63 -59.21 68.97
N LEU A 397 16.79 -58.59 68.71
CA LEU A 397 17.18 -58.10 67.38
C LEU A 397 17.40 -59.23 66.37
N TYR A 398 17.96 -60.36 66.80
CA TYR A 398 18.13 -61.53 65.93
C TYR A 398 16.80 -62.15 65.51
N PHE A 399 15.86 -62.30 66.46
CA PHE A 399 14.52 -62.82 66.17
C PHE A 399 13.67 -61.83 65.37
N THR A 400 13.65 -60.55 65.75
CA THR A 400 12.92 -59.53 64.96
C THR A 400 13.53 -59.30 63.58
N GLY A 401 14.86 -59.43 63.43
CA GLY A 401 15.56 -59.36 62.15
C GLY A 401 15.33 -60.60 61.27
N SER A 402 15.31 -61.80 61.85
CA SER A 402 14.99 -63.04 61.12
C SER A 402 13.53 -63.08 60.70
N ASP A 403 12.62 -62.62 61.55
CA ASP A 403 11.20 -62.45 61.25
C ASP A 403 10.98 -61.40 60.15
N ALA A 404 11.70 -60.28 60.18
CA ALA A 404 11.65 -59.27 59.13
C ALA A 404 12.16 -59.82 57.78
N LEU A 405 13.22 -60.63 57.78
CA LEU A 405 13.75 -61.30 56.59
C LEU A 405 12.80 -62.37 56.06
N LEU A 406 12.13 -63.10 56.94
CA LEU A 406 11.15 -64.13 56.58
C LEU A 406 9.88 -63.48 56.02
N LEU A 407 9.39 -62.40 56.62
CA LEU A 407 8.29 -61.59 56.12
C LEU A 407 8.63 -60.91 54.78
N TRP A 408 9.87 -60.42 54.63
CA TRP A 408 10.37 -59.90 53.36
C TRP A 408 10.48 -60.99 52.29
N GLY A 409 10.95 -62.18 52.65
CA GLY A 409 11.01 -63.34 51.76
C GLY A 409 9.62 -63.78 51.29
N ILE A 410 8.65 -63.85 52.22
CA ILE A 410 7.24 -64.12 51.90
C ILE A 410 6.69 -63.02 50.99
N TYR A 411 6.93 -61.74 51.30
CA TYR A 411 6.52 -60.62 50.45
C TYR A 411 7.15 -60.69 49.05
N ALA A 412 8.44 -61.00 48.94
CA ALA A 412 9.18 -61.08 47.68
C ALA A 412 8.81 -62.31 46.83
N LEU A 413 8.34 -63.40 47.45
CA LEU A 413 7.93 -64.63 46.76
C LEU A 413 6.52 -64.55 46.16
N ARG A 414 5.71 -63.56 46.56
CA ARG A 414 4.33 -63.37 46.07
C ARG A 414 4.28 -63.07 44.56
N PRO A 415 3.24 -63.54 43.86
CA PRO A 415 3.09 -63.31 42.43
C PRO A 415 2.93 -61.82 42.09
N GLU A 416 2.22 -61.04 42.91
CA GLU A 416 1.93 -59.62 42.65
C GLU A 416 3.17 -58.72 42.81
N THR A 417 4.06 -59.04 43.75
CA THR A 417 5.34 -58.33 43.93
C THR A 417 6.35 -58.70 42.84
N LYS A 418 6.35 -59.96 42.39
CA LYS A 418 7.12 -60.40 41.22
C LYS A 418 6.64 -59.71 39.94
N GLU A 419 5.34 -59.55 39.72
CA GLU A 419 4.78 -58.78 38.60
C GLU A 419 5.19 -57.30 38.64
N ALA A 420 5.03 -56.63 39.79
CA ALA A 420 5.47 -55.25 39.98
C ALA A 420 6.97 -55.07 39.72
N SER A 421 7.81 -55.99 40.22
CA SER A 421 9.27 -55.92 40.03
C SER A 421 9.69 -56.11 38.56
N LYS A 422 8.98 -56.96 37.81
CA LYS A 422 9.19 -57.15 36.37
C LYS A 422 8.82 -55.88 35.60
N LEU A 423 7.71 -55.24 35.94
CA LEU A 423 7.28 -53.96 35.34
C LEU A 423 8.28 -52.84 35.62
N TRP A 424 8.76 -52.69 36.86
CA TRP A 424 9.81 -51.73 37.22
C TRP A 424 11.12 -51.94 36.44
N ARG A 425 11.52 -53.20 36.21
CA ARG A 425 12.70 -53.51 35.37
C ARG A 425 12.49 -53.10 33.92
N ARG A 426 11.29 -53.29 33.37
CA ARG A 426 10.92 -52.84 32.01
C ARG A 426 10.91 -51.32 31.91
N HIS A 427 10.32 -50.61 32.87
CA HIS A 427 10.31 -49.15 32.95
C HIS A 427 11.73 -48.58 32.98
N ARG A 428 12.60 -49.08 33.87
CA ARG A 428 14.02 -48.67 33.93
C ARG A 428 14.80 -48.97 32.66
N LYS A 429 14.40 -49.99 31.89
CA LYS A 429 15.00 -50.27 30.57
C LYS A 429 14.57 -49.20 29.57
N GLN A 430 13.28 -48.87 29.52
CA GLN A 430 12.76 -47.82 28.63
C GLN A 430 13.34 -46.44 28.94
N VAL A 431 13.42 -46.05 30.22
CA VAL A 431 14.05 -44.78 30.63
C VAL A 431 15.53 -44.70 30.21
N ARG A 432 16.27 -45.81 30.29
CA ARG A 432 17.67 -45.85 29.82
C ARG A 432 17.77 -45.70 28.29
N GLU A 433 16.86 -46.29 27.53
CA GLU A 433 16.81 -46.10 26.07
C GLU A 433 16.46 -44.65 25.69
N ILE A 434 15.56 -43.99 26.43
CA ILE A 434 15.23 -42.56 26.26
C ILE A 434 16.49 -41.70 26.43
N VAL A 435 17.18 -41.83 27.57
CA VAL A 435 18.39 -41.06 27.87
C VAL A 435 19.51 -41.32 26.86
N LYS A 436 19.66 -42.57 26.39
CA LYS A 436 20.63 -42.92 25.35
C LYS A 436 20.31 -42.21 24.03
N THR A 437 19.05 -42.28 23.59
CA THR A 437 18.59 -41.65 22.34
C THR A 437 18.73 -40.13 22.38
N GLU A 438 18.47 -39.49 23.53
CA GLU A 438 18.64 -38.05 23.73
C GLU A 438 20.12 -37.61 23.64
N ARG A 439 21.04 -38.38 24.22
CA ARG A 439 22.49 -38.11 24.11
C ARG A 439 23.00 -38.27 22.68
N GLU A 440 22.59 -39.33 22.00
CA GLU A 440 22.92 -39.55 20.59
C GLU A 440 22.38 -38.42 19.70
N PHE A 441 21.20 -37.87 20.02
CA PHE A 441 20.64 -36.71 19.34
C PHE A 441 21.48 -35.44 19.55
N ALA A 442 21.87 -35.15 20.79
CA ALA A 442 22.71 -33.98 21.11
C ALA A 442 24.06 -34.03 20.38
N HIS A 443 24.71 -35.20 20.36
CA HIS A 443 26.00 -35.38 19.70
C HIS A 443 25.91 -35.23 18.17
N GLU A 444 24.83 -35.71 17.54
CA GLU A 444 24.65 -35.57 16.10
C GLU A 444 24.35 -34.12 15.70
N GLN A 445 23.57 -33.38 16.50
CA GLN A 445 23.32 -31.95 16.28
C GLN A 445 24.64 -31.16 16.26
N GLU A 446 25.54 -31.46 17.18
CA GLU A 446 26.87 -30.86 17.25
C GLU A 446 27.74 -31.20 16.03
N ARG A 447 27.74 -32.47 15.59
CA ARG A 447 28.46 -32.91 14.38
C ARG A 447 27.96 -32.21 13.12
N ILE A 448 26.64 -32.06 12.96
CA ILE A 448 26.06 -31.39 11.79
C ILE A 448 26.35 -29.90 11.82
N LEU A 449 26.25 -29.25 12.99
CA LEU A 449 26.66 -27.85 13.16
C LEU A 449 28.14 -27.66 12.78
N ALA A 450 29.03 -28.54 13.25
CA ALA A 450 30.46 -28.51 12.89
C ALA A 450 30.70 -28.69 11.38
N ALA A 451 29.83 -29.45 10.70
CA ALA A 451 29.94 -29.70 9.26
C ALA A 451 29.31 -28.59 8.38
N VAL A 452 28.36 -27.81 8.91
CA VAL A 452 27.63 -26.72 8.21
C VAL A 452 28.29 -25.36 8.43
N ASN A 453 28.80 -25.08 9.63
CA ASN A 453 29.49 -23.82 9.96
C ASN A 453 30.57 -23.41 8.95
N PRO A 454 31.53 -24.29 8.54
CA PRO A 454 32.54 -23.91 7.55
C PRO A 454 31.96 -23.63 6.16
N LEU A 455 30.82 -24.24 5.81
CA LEU A 455 30.12 -23.94 4.56
C LEU A 455 29.43 -22.58 4.61
N ARG A 456 28.85 -22.20 5.76
CA ARG A 456 28.29 -20.86 5.98
C ARG A 456 29.37 -19.78 5.88
N THR A 457 30.55 -20.01 6.45
CA THR A 457 31.67 -19.06 6.30
C THR A 457 32.13 -18.94 4.83
N LYS A 458 32.09 -20.04 4.06
CA LYS A 458 32.37 -19.99 2.62
C LYS A 458 31.27 -19.25 1.86
N GLN A 459 30.01 -19.43 2.24
CA GLN A 459 28.86 -18.71 1.68
C GLN A 459 29.03 -17.20 1.88
N GLU A 460 29.28 -16.74 3.11
CA GLU A 460 29.50 -15.32 3.43
C GLU A 460 30.64 -14.73 2.59
N LYS A 461 31.75 -15.45 2.44
CA LYS A 461 32.89 -15.01 1.60
C LYS A 461 32.53 -14.93 0.12
N ALA A 462 31.76 -15.88 -0.40
CA ALA A 462 31.31 -15.88 -1.79
C ALA A 462 30.30 -14.73 -2.05
N GLU A 463 29.37 -14.49 -1.14
CA GLU A 463 28.44 -13.36 -1.18
C GLU A 463 29.18 -12.03 -1.13
N ALA A 464 30.16 -11.88 -0.23
CA ALA A 464 31.01 -10.69 -0.15
C ALA A 464 31.79 -10.45 -1.45
N ARG A 465 32.32 -11.50 -2.07
CA ARG A 465 33.02 -11.42 -3.37
C ARG A 465 32.08 -10.95 -4.49
N ILE A 466 30.86 -11.48 -4.56
CA ILE A 466 29.85 -11.05 -5.53
C ILE A 466 29.50 -9.57 -5.30
N ALA A 467 29.29 -9.17 -4.04
CA ALA A 467 29.00 -7.80 -3.69
C ALA A 467 30.15 -6.85 -4.09
N SER A 468 31.41 -7.24 -3.84
CA SER A 468 32.57 -6.43 -4.24
C SER A 468 32.72 -6.31 -5.75
N LEU A 469 32.46 -7.38 -6.51
CA LEU A 469 32.51 -7.35 -7.97
C LEU A 469 31.44 -6.43 -8.54
N LYS A 470 30.20 -6.52 -8.04
CA LYS A 470 29.11 -5.61 -8.43
C LYS A 470 29.39 -4.16 -8.06
N ALA A 471 29.96 -3.92 -6.87
CA ALA A 471 30.34 -2.58 -6.45
C ALA A 471 31.46 -1.99 -7.33
N ALA A 472 32.46 -2.79 -7.71
CA ALA A 472 33.51 -2.37 -8.62
C ALA A 472 32.97 -2.08 -10.03
N GLU A 473 32.09 -2.93 -10.56
CA GLU A 473 31.39 -2.72 -11.83
C GLU A 473 30.58 -1.41 -11.80
N GLN A 474 29.79 -1.21 -10.73
CA GLN A 474 28.99 0.00 -10.58
C GLN A 474 29.85 1.26 -10.52
N LYS A 475 30.97 1.22 -9.77
CA LYS A 475 31.92 2.33 -9.70
C LYS A 475 32.48 2.69 -11.08
N GLN A 476 32.86 1.69 -11.88
CA GLN A 476 33.36 1.93 -13.25
C GLN A 476 32.27 2.54 -14.14
N LYS A 477 31.02 2.08 -14.03
CA LYS A 477 29.88 2.67 -14.76
C LYS A 477 29.62 4.12 -14.33
N ASP A 478 29.68 4.40 -13.05
CA ASP A 478 29.48 5.74 -12.50
C ASP A 478 30.58 6.72 -12.97
N GLU A 479 31.83 6.26 -13.04
CA GLU A 479 32.94 7.03 -13.63
C GLU A 479 32.66 7.36 -15.12
N ARG A 480 32.20 6.38 -15.92
CA ARG A 480 31.84 6.61 -17.33
C ARG A 480 30.65 7.55 -17.49
N HIS A 481 29.62 7.41 -16.66
CA HIS A 481 28.49 8.34 -16.62
C HIS A 481 28.92 9.74 -16.19
N GLY A 482 29.88 9.87 -15.27
CA GLY A 482 30.46 11.15 -14.87
C GLY A 482 31.16 11.85 -16.03
N VAL A 483 31.99 11.13 -16.78
CA VAL A 483 32.65 11.65 -17.99
C VAL A 483 31.63 12.08 -19.05
N LEU A 484 30.61 11.25 -19.31
CA LEU A 484 29.53 11.61 -20.24
C LEU A 484 28.81 12.89 -19.80
N ARG A 485 28.47 13.02 -18.51
CA ARG A 485 27.80 14.21 -17.96
C ARG A 485 28.63 15.47 -18.16
N MET A 486 29.95 15.39 -17.94
CA MET A 486 30.87 16.50 -18.20
C MET A 486 30.86 16.90 -19.68
N ARG A 487 30.96 15.94 -20.61
CA ARG A 487 30.92 16.19 -22.06
C ARG A 487 29.60 16.79 -22.53
N LEU A 488 28.47 16.27 -22.05
CA LEU A 488 27.16 16.82 -22.37
C LEU A 488 27.02 18.25 -21.86
N SER A 489 27.51 18.55 -20.65
CA SER A 489 27.54 19.92 -20.13
C SER A 489 28.38 20.88 -20.99
N GLU A 490 29.52 20.44 -21.51
CA GLU A 490 30.35 21.24 -22.44
C GLU A 490 29.61 21.50 -23.76
N ILE A 491 28.86 20.53 -24.28
CA ILE A 491 28.04 20.69 -25.49
C ILE A 491 26.88 21.66 -25.24
N ASP A 492 26.20 21.55 -24.10
CA ASP A 492 25.08 22.43 -23.74
C ASP A 492 25.53 23.89 -23.53
N GLN A 493 26.71 24.12 -22.94
CA GLN A 493 27.31 25.45 -22.86
C GLN A 493 27.59 26.02 -24.25
N ARG A 494 28.12 25.22 -25.17
CA ARG A 494 28.36 25.63 -26.57
C ARG A 494 27.04 25.95 -27.31
N ARG A 495 25.97 25.18 -27.07
CA ARG A 495 24.62 25.46 -27.60
C ARG A 495 24.06 26.78 -27.07
N LEU A 496 24.21 27.03 -25.78
CA LEU A 496 23.76 28.29 -25.18
C LEU A 496 24.50 29.48 -25.79
N ALA A 497 25.83 29.39 -25.93
CA ALA A 497 26.64 30.42 -26.56
C ALA A 497 26.22 30.67 -28.03
N LEU A 498 25.89 29.60 -28.77
CA LEU A 498 25.41 29.67 -30.16
C LEU A 498 24.05 30.38 -30.26
N ASN A 499 23.12 30.09 -29.34
CA ASN A 499 21.82 30.76 -29.31
C ASN A 499 21.96 32.24 -28.95
N GLN A 500 22.87 32.58 -28.03
CA GLN A 500 23.18 33.97 -27.71
C GLN A 500 23.86 34.71 -28.88
N SER A 501 24.75 34.06 -29.63
CA SER A 501 25.33 34.66 -30.84
C SER A 501 24.28 34.86 -31.93
N GLU A 502 23.37 33.90 -32.14
CA GLU A 502 22.25 34.06 -33.09
C GLU A 502 21.40 35.28 -32.74
N ALA A 503 20.99 35.41 -31.47
CA ALA A 503 20.18 36.53 -31.03
C ALA A 503 20.90 37.87 -31.25
N ARG A 504 22.20 37.95 -30.94
CA ARG A 504 23.01 39.17 -31.17
C ARG A 504 23.15 39.52 -32.65
N GLU A 505 23.41 38.54 -33.51
CA GLU A 505 23.55 38.76 -34.96
C GLU A 505 22.21 39.17 -35.59
N LEU A 506 21.10 38.53 -35.22
CA LEU A 506 19.77 38.91 -35.69
C LEU A 506 19.37 40.30 -35.21
N GLN A 507 19.70 40.65 -33.95
CA GLN A 507 19.47 42.00 -33.45
C GLN A 507 20.27 43.03 -34.25
N LYS A 508 21.54 42.76 -34.56
CA LYS A 508 22.36 43.65 -35.39
C LYS A 508 21.76 43.86 -36.79
N VAL A 509 21.26 42.79 -37.43
CA VAL A 509 20.54 42.89 -38.71
C VAL A 509 19.30 43.77 -38.58
N GLN A 510 18.54 43.59 -37.48
CA GLN A 510 17.34 44.37 -37.19
C GLN A 510 17.66 45.85 -36.92
N ASP A 511 18.73 46.15 -36.20
CA ASP A 511 19.13 47.52 -35.86
C ASP A 511 19.64 48.26 -37.10
N GLU A 512 20.54 47.64 -37.89
CA GLU A 512 21.14 48.27 -39.08
C GLU A 512 20.11 48.54 -40.18
N LYS A 513 19.23 47.56 -40.45
CA LYS A 513 18.29 47.64 -41.58
C LYS A 513 16.89 48.09 -41.16
N GLY A 514 16.46 47.77 -39.95
CA GLY A 514 15.14 48.15 -39.43
C GLY A 514 14.99 49.66 -39.22
N MET A 515 16.07 50.37 -38.88
CA MET A 515 16.04 51.85 -38.79
C MET A 515 15.72 52.51 -40.14
N LYS A 516 16.25 51.97 -41.25
CA LYS A 516 15.92 52.44 -42.60
C LYS A 516 14.45 52.18 -42.93
N LEU A 517 13.94 50.99 -42.60
CA LEU A 517 12.53 50.64 -42.79
C LEU A 517 11.59 51.57 -41.99
N LEU A 518 11.93 51.85 -40.74
CA LEU A 518 11.18 52.79 -39.90
C LEU A 518 11.18 54.22 -40.47
N ALA A 519 12.31 54.68 -40.99
CA ALA A 519 12.41 55.99 -41.64
C ALA A 519 11.51 56.08 -42.89
N LEU A 520 11.53 55.07 -43.75
CA LEU A 520 10.66 55.00 -44.94
C LEU A 520 9.18 54.97 -44.57
N LYS A 521 8.79 54.15 -43.58
CA LYS A 521 7.41 54.09 -43.08
C LYS A 521 6.94 55.44 -42.52
N ARG A 522 7.82 56.17 -41.82
CA ARG A 522 7.53 57.52 -41.32
C ARG A 522 7.31 58.52 -42.45
N GLN A 523 8.12 58.46 -43.51
CA GLN A 523 7.95 59.32 -44.69
C GLN A 523 6.64 59.05 -45.43
N ILE A 524 6.25 57.77 -45.59
CA ILE A 524 4.95 57.40 -46.15
C ILE A 524 3.81 57.98 -45.29
N GLY A 525 3.92 57.85 -43.96
CA GLY A 525 2.95 58.43 -43.04
C GLY A 525 2.80 59.95 -43.20
N ALA A 526 3.93 60.67 -43.26
CA ALA A 526 3.95 62.12 -43.46
C ALA A 526 3.30 62.54 -44.80
N LEU A 527 3.67 61.91 -45.91
CA LEU A 527 3.07 62.21 -47.22
C LEU A 527 1.57 61.88 -47.28
N THR A 528 1.14 60.82 -46.58
CA THR A 528 -0.27 60.45 -46.48
C THR A 528 -1.05 61.51 -45.71
N GLN A 529 -0.46 62.06 -44.65
CA GLN A 529 -1.03 63.15 -43.87
C GLN A 529 -1.11 64.44 -44.70
N GLU A 530 -0.01 64.87 -45.33
CA GLU A 530 0.01 66.04 -46.21
C GLU A 530 -1.04 65.96 -47.32
N ARG A 531 -1.16 64.79 -47.96
CA ARG A 531 -2.19 64.53 -48.98
C ARG A 531 -3.60 64.77 -48.41
N THR A 532 -3.86 64.27 -47.21
CA THR A 532 -5.17 64.40 -46.54
C THR A 532 -5.46 65.86 -46.21
N GLU A 533 -4.47 66.59 -45.67
CA GLU A 533 -4.59 68.02 -45.37
C GLU A 533 -4.84 68.87 -46.63
N GLU A 534 -4.17 68.57 -47.75
CA GLU A 534 -4.40 69.27 -49.02
C GLU A 534 -5.79 68.97 -49.61
N PHE A 535 -6.27 67.72 -49.48
CA PHE A 535 -7.65 67.36 -49.83
C PHE A 535 -8.68 68.14 -49.01
N GLU A 536 -8.50 68.20 -47.69
CA GLU A 536 -9.40 68.95 -46.80
C GLU A 536 -9.38 70.45 -47.11
N ASN A 537 -8.20 71.02 -47.35
CA ASN A 537 -8.06 72.43 -47.73
C ASN A 537 -8.74 72.73 -49.06
N ALA A 538 -8.55 71.88 -50.08
CA ALA A 538 -9.21 72.04 -51.38
C ALA A 538 -10.74 71.94 -51.27
N LEU A 539 -11.24 71.02 -50.43
CA LEU A 539 -12.67 70.90 -50.15
C LEU A 539 -13.20 72.15 -49.44
N ARG A 540 -12.53 72.62 -48.38
CA ARG A 540 -12.89 73.86 -47.68
C ARG A 540 -12.93 75.06 -48.63
N ASN A 541 -11.94 75.20 -49.51
CA ASN A 541 -11.89 76.27 -50.50
C ASN A 541 -13.03 76.19 -51.51
N THR A 542 -13.34 74.98 -52.01
CA THR A 542 -14.45 74.75 -52.93
C THR A 542 -15.80 75.07 -52.28
N GLN A 543 -16.01 74.64 -51.04
CA GLN A 543 -17.20 74.94 -50.26
C GLN A 543 -17.35 76.44 -49.99
N SER A 544 -16.27 77.11 -49.60
CA SER A 544 -16.26 78.57 -49.36
C SER A 544 -16.56 79.37 -50.63
N ALA A 545 -15.97 78.98 -51.76
CA ALA A 545 -16.23 79.61 -53.06
C ALA A 545 -17.69 79.42 -53.51
N PHE A 546 -18.25 78.22 -53.34
CA PHE A 546 -19.66 77.93 -53.62
C PHE A 546 -20.59 78.80 -52.77
N VAL A 547 -20.39 78.81 -51.45
CA VAL A 547 -21.21 79.61 -50.53
C VAL A 547 -21.10 81.09 -50.86
N THR A 548 -19.90 81.60 -51.13
CA THR A 548 -19.69 83.01 -51.50
C THR A 548 -20.40 83.36 -52.80
N HIS A 549 -20.32 82.50 -53.82
CA HIS A 549 -21.00 82.70 -55.09
C HIS A 549 -22.52 82.75 -54.93
N GLU A 550 -23.11 81.81 -54.20
CA GLU A 550 -24.56 81.77 -53.95
C GLU A 550 -25.01 82.98 -53.11
N LEU A 551 -24.23 83.38 -52.09
CA LEU A 551 -24.56 84.53 -51.24
C LEU A 551 -24.54 85.88 -51.99
N ARG A 552 -23.78 86.01 -53.08
CA ARG A 552 -23.78 87.24 -53.91
C ARG A 552 -25.12 87.47 -54.62
N GLN A 553 -25.92 86.43 -54.82
CA GLN A 553 -27.23 86.54 -55.45
C GLN A 553 -28.29 87.16 -54.52
N PHE A 554 -28.03 87.17 -53.20
CA PHE A 554 -28.95 87.71 -52.21
C PHE A 554 -28.60 89.17 -51.89
N SER A 555 -29.33 90.09 -52.49
CA SER A 555 -29.23 91.55 -52.27
C SER A 555 -29.74 91.96 -50.88
N ILE A 556 -29.01 92.85 -50.19
CA ILE A 556 -29.43 93.45 -48.91
C ILE A 556 -30.55 94.48 -49.15
N GLY A 557 -30.57 95.13 -50.31
CA GLY A 557 -31.58 96.13 -50.68
C GLY A 557 -33.00 95.56 -50.58
N ASP A 558 -33.17 94.35 -51.08
CA ASP A 558 -34.47 93.67 -51.23
C ASP A 558 -34.83 92.80 -50.01
N ALA A 559 -33.92 92.63 -49.06
CA ALA A 559 -34.09 91.74 -47.92
C ALA A 559 -34.88 92.37 -46.75
N GLY A 560 -35.83 91.63 -46.18
CA GLY A 560 -36.53 92.02 -44.95
C GLY A 560 -35.72 91.68 -43.69
N ILE A 561 -34.78 92.56 -43.30
CA ILE A 561 -33.90 92.34 -42.15
C ILE A 561 -34.37 93.21 -40.97
N ALA A 562 -34.72 92.57 -39.86
CA ALA A 562 -35.24 93.25 -38.67
C ALA A 562 -34.24 94.30 -38.14
N GLY A 563 -34.72 95.52 -37.93
CA GLY A 563 -33.90 96.64 -37.42
C GLY A 563 -33.01 97.35 -38.47
N ILE A 564 -33.05 96.92 -39.74
CA ILE A 564 -32.30 97.52 -40.85
C ILE A 564 -33.26 98.16 -41.86
N GLY A 565 -33.56 99.45 -41.65
CA GLY A 565 -34.43 100.25 -42.53
C GLY A 565 -33.72 100.81 -43.77
N PHE A 566 -34.48 101.48 -44.63
CA PHE A 566 -34.01 102.03 -45.93
C PHE A 566 -32.75 102.90 -45.83
N SER A 567 -32.67 103.78 -44.83
CA SER A 567 -31.52 104.67 -44.62
C SER A 567 -30.23 103.92 -44.28
N LEU A 568 -30.32 102.85 -43.48
CA LEU A 568 -29.19 101.99 -43.13
C LEU A 568 -28.78 101.10 -44.32
N LYS A 569 -29.73 100.60 -45.11
CA LYS A 569 -29.43 99.85 -46.35
C LYS A 569 -28.66 100.71 -47.36
N ARG A 570 -29.06 101.97 -47.56
CA ARG A 570 -28.31 102.91 -48.44
C ARG A 570 -26.88 103.15 -47.94
N ARG A 571 -26.69 103.22 -46.62
CA ARG A 571 -25.37 103.42 -46.00
C ARG A 571 -24.49 102.17 -46.13
N LEU A 572 -25.04 100.98 -45.89
CA LEU A 572 -24.33 99.72 -46.17
C LEU A 572 -23.88 99.65 -47.64
N ALA A 573 -24.77 100.04 -48.57
CA ALA A 573 -24.46 100.06 -49.99
C ALA A 573 -23.43 101.14 -50.39
N SER A 574 -23.31 102.24 -49.66
CA SER A 574 -22.26 103.26 -49.89
C SER A 574 -20.90 102.79 -49.38
N GLU A 575 -20.86 101.98 -48.33
CA GLU A 575 -19.66 101.29 -47.82
C GLU A 575 -19.31 100.01 -48.62
N GLY A 576 -19.97 99.78 -49.76
CA GLY A 576 -19.70 98.64 -50.64
C GLY A 576 -20.36 97.32 -50.21
N ILE A 577 -21.12 97.29 -49.11
CA ILE A 577 -21.82 96.10 -48.60
C ILE A 577 -23.21 96.03 -49.26
N ARG A 578 -23.34 95.25 -50.34
CA ARG A 578 -24.58 95.21 -51.16
C ARG A 578 -25.28 93.86 -51.12
N THR A 579 -24.55 92.78 -50.87
CA THR A 579 -25.06 91.41 -50.91
C THR A 579 -24.76 90.66 -49.61
N ALA A 580 -25.40 89.51 -49.41
CA ALA A 580 -25.13 88.65 -48.25
C ALA A 580 -23.67 88.13 -48.22
N ALA A 581 -22.97 88.11 -49.36
CA ALA A 581 -21.55 87.74 -49.43
C ALA A 581 -20.65 88.82 -48.80
N ASP A 582 -21.02 90.10 -48.94
CA ASP A 582 -20.23 91.26 -48.47
C ASP A 582 -20.38 91.49 -46.96
N ILE A 583 -21.30 90.78 -46.30
CA ILE A 583 -21.49 90.84 -44.85
C ILE A 583 -20.33 90.11 -44.16
N THR A 584 -19.40 90.88 -43.59
CA THR A 584 -18.41 90.39 -42.62
C THR A 584 -18.60 91.11 -41.29
N ASP A 585 -18.27 90.44 -40.19
CA ASP A 585 -18.47 91.00 -38.84
C ASP A 585 -17.73 92.34 -38.67
N VAL A 586 -16.49 92.40 -39.15
CA VAL A 586 -15.65 93.60 -39.13
C VAL A 586 -16.23 94.73 -39.99
N GLN A 587 -16.64 94.43 -41.24
CA GLN A 587 -17.13 95.48 -42.16
C GLN A 587 -18.48 96.05 -41.72
N VAL A 588 -19.38 95.22 -41.18
CA VAL A 588 -20.72 95.66 -40.78
C VAL A 588 -20.70 96.50 -39.51
N GLN A 589 -19.81 96.19 -38.56
CA GLN A 589 -19.65 96.98 -37.32
C GLN A 589 -18.95 98.33 -37.57
N ALA A 590 -18.11 98.43 -38.61
CA ALA A 590 -17.45 99.67 -38.99
C ALA A 590 -18.41 100.73 -39.57
N VAL A 591 -19.62 100.33 -40.00
CA VAL A 591 -20.60 101.25 -40.58
C VAL A 591 -21.33 102.06 -39.49
N SER A 592 -21.21 103.38 -39.56
CA SER A 592 -21.85 104.31 -38.62
C SER A 592 -23.37 104.10 -38.52
N GLY A 593 -23.89 103.94 -37.30
CA GLY A 593 -25.32 103.69 -37.02
C GLY A 593 -25.74 102.21 -36.92
N ILE A 594 -24.79 101.29 -37.11
CA ILE A 594 -24.95 99.85 -36.88
C ILE A 594 -24.24 99.47 -35.57
N GLY A 595 -25.01 99.29 -34.49
CA GLY A 595 -24.49 98.73 -33.24
C GLY A 595 -24.49 97.19 -33.26
N ALA A 596 -23.96 96.57 -32.19
CA ALA A 596 -23.81 95.12 -32.07
C ALA A 596 -25.10 94.32 -32.38
N SER A 597 -26.27 94.81 -31.96
CA SER A 597 -27.56 94.15 -32.21
C SER A 597 -27.97 94.14 -33.68
N LYS A 598 -27.71 95.23 -34.40
CA LYS A 598 -28.00 95.37 -35.83
C LYS A 598 -26.99 94.61 -36.70
N ALA A 599 -25.71 94.58 -36.27
CA ALA A 599 -24.70 93.73 -36.88
C ALA A 599 -25.04 92.24 -36.72
N ALA A 600 -25.46 91.83 -35.51
CA ALA A 600 -25.93 90.48 -35.24
C ALA A 600 -27.14 90.09 -36.12
N ALA A 601 -28.09 91.00 -36.34
CA ALA A 601 -29.23 90.75 -37.24
C ALA A 601 -28.80 90.48 -38.69
N LEU A 602 -27.80 91.22 -39.21
CA LEU A 602 -27.23 91.00 -40.54
C LEU A 602 -26.47 89.66 -40.64
N ILE A 603 -25.71 89.31 -39.61
CA ILE A 603 -24.98 88.04 -39.52
C ILE A 603 -25.93 86.85 -39.40
N LEU A 604 -26.97 86.95 -38.57
CA LEU A 604 -28.00 85.92 -38.42
C LEU A 604 -28.78 85.72 -39.71
N TRP A 605 -29.06 86.80 -40.44
CA TRP A 605 -29.66 86.71 -41.76
C TRP A 605 -28.76 85.95 -42.74
N LYS A 606 -27.47 86.32 -42.84
CA LYS A 606 -26.48 85.58 -43.64
C LYS A 606 -26.42 84.11 -43.23
N ALA A 607 -26.37 83.80 -41.93
CA ALA A 607 -26.34 82.44 -41.41
C ALA A 607 -27.59 81.63 -41.79
N SER A 608 -28.78 82.26 -41.78
CA SER A 608 -30.02 81.62 -42.21
C SER A 608 -30.01 81.26 -43.70
N LEU A 609 -29.37 82.07 -44.54
CA LEU A 609 -29.18 81.80 -45.96
C LEU A 609 -28.20 80.64 -46.17
N VAL A 610 -27.06 80.64 -45.47
CA VAL A 610 -26.10 79.53 -45.51
C VAL A 610 -26.74 78.21 -45.06
N GLN A 611 -27.60 78.24 -44.03
CA GLN A 611 -28.32 77.05 -43.56
C GLN A 611 -29.29 76.50 -44.63
N LYS A 612 -29.96 77.37 -45.41
CA LYS A 612 -30.79 76.95 -46.56
C LYS A 612 -29.95 76.33 -47.68
N LEU A 613 -28.72 76.78 -47.86
CA LEU A 613 -27.79 76.29 -48.88
C LEU A 613 -27.09 74.98 -48.50
N ARG A 614 -27.17 74.57 -47.23
CA ARG A 614 -26.38 73.46 -46.66
C ARG A 614 -26.48 72.13 -47.42
N SER A 615 -27.65 71.79 -47.96
CA SER A 615 -27.87 70.57 -48.75
C SER A 615 -27.27 70.63 -50.17
N ARG A 616 -26.93 71.83 -50.64
CA ARG A 616 -26.33 72.08 -51.97
C ARG A 616 -24.82 72.32 -51.90
N ILE A 617 -24.25 72.47 -50.71
CA ILE A 617 -22.81 72.64 -50.53
C ILE A 617 -22.09 71.36 -51.01
N PRO A 618 -21.13 71.46 -51.94
CA PRO A 618 -20.38 70.30 -52.41
C PRO A 618 -19.69 69.53 -51.28
N SER A 619 -19.88 68.21 -51.26
CA SER A 619 -19.19 67.29 -50.33
C SER A 619 -17.90 66.72 -50.90
N THR A 620 -17.61 66.99 -52.18
CA THR A 620 -16.40 66.54 -52.88
C THR A 620 -15.80 67.68 -53.70
N ILE A 621 -14.49 67.62 -53.94
CA ILE A 621 -13.80 68.51 -54.88
C ILE A 621 -14.05 68.05 -56.33
N SER A 622 -13.66 68.89 -57.31
CA SER A 622 -13.79 68.50 -58.72
C SER A 622 -12.85 67.32 -59.07
N PRO A 623 -13.22 66.47 -60.05
CA PRO A 623 -12.36 65.36 -60.49
C PRO A 623 -10.95 65.80 -60.93
N ALA A 624 -10.82 66.99 -61.51
CA ALA A 624 -9.52 67.54 -61.92
C ALA A 624 -8.63 67.93 -60.71
N GLN A 625 -9.22 68.54 -59.67
CA GLN A 625 -8.49 68.86 -58.44
C GLN A 625 -8.10 67.58 -57.68
N GLU A 626 -9.01 66.60 -57.62
CA GLU A 626 -8.73 65.29 -57.02
C GLU A 626 -7.58 64.57 -57.74
N ALA A 627 -7.61 64.53 -59.07
CA ALA A 627 -6.55 63.93 -59.87
C ALA A 627 -5.21 64.66 -59.71
N ALA A 628 -5.21 65.99 -59.59
CA ALA A 628 -4.01 66.78 -59.37
C ALA A 628 -3.37 66.49 -57.99
N ILE A 629 -4.18 66.42 -56.92
CA ILE A 629 -3.70 66.10 -55.57
C ILE A 629 -3.19 64.66 -55.53
N LYS A 630 -3.95 63.69 -56.08
CA LYS A 630 -3.51 62.29 -56.19
C LYS A 630 -2.19 62.16 -56.97
N GLY A 631 -2.09 62.79 -58.13
CA GLY A 631 -0.87 62.78 -58.95
C GLY A 631 0.37 63.32 -58.24
N LYS A 632 0.20 64.28 -57.32
CA LYS A 632 1.30 64.87 -56.53
C LYS A 632 1.87 63.92 -55.47
N TYR A 633 1.03 63.09 -54.85
CA TYR A 633 1.40 62.27 -53.69
C TYR A 633 1.48 60.78 -53.97
N ASP A 634 0.55 60.22 -54.74
CA ASP A 634 0.40 58.76 -54.87
C ASP A 634 1.63 58.11 -55.54
N MET A 635 2.24 58.77 -56.52
CA MET A 635 3.49 58.29 -57.12
C MET A 635 4.65 58.25 -56.11
N LYS A 636 4.76 59.24 -55.22
CA LYS A 636 5.81 59.28 -54.20
C LYS A 636 5.60 58.19 -53.14
N ILE A 637 4.35 58.01 -52.71
CA ILE A 637 3.97 56.95 -51.77
C ILE A 637 4.25 55.57 -52.38
N LEU A 638 3.92 55.35 -53.65
CA LEU A 638 4.15 54.08 -54.34
C LEU A 638 5.65 53.73 -54.43
N VAL A 639 6.50 54.71 -54.76
CA VAL A 639 7.96 54.52 -54.79
C VAL A 639 8.49 54.12 -53.41
N LEU A 640 8.12 54.86 -52.36
CA LEU A 640 8.54 54.55 -50.98
C LEU A 640 8.00 53.20 -50.48
N GLN A 641 6.80 52.78 -50.92
CA GLN A 641 6.27 51.44 -50.64
C GLN A 641 7.11 50.34 -51.31
N GLY A 642 7.57 50.56 -52.54
CA GLY A 642 8.52 49.67 -53.22
C GLY A 642 9.86 49.57 -52.48
N GLU A 643 10.37 50.69 -51.97
CA GLU A 643 11.60 50.72 -51.15
C GLU A 643 11.40 50.01 -49.80
N CYS A 644 10.26 50.18 -49.14
CA CYS A 644 9.90 49.42 -47.92
C CYS A 644 9.93 47.91 -48.18
N THR A 645 9.32 47.46 -49.28
CA THR A 645 9.27 46.04 -49.65
C THR A 645 10.68 45.49 -49.89
N THR A 646 11.53 46.26 -50.58
CA THR A 646 12.94 45.90 -50.79
C THR A 646 13.70 45.78 -49.46
N ALA A 647 13.53 46.76 -48.56
CA ALA A 647 14.17 46.74 -47.25
C ALA A 647 13.69 45.56 -46.38
N GLU A 648 12.41 45.20 -46.44
CA GLU A 648 11.85 44.03 -45.73
C GLU A 648 12.46 42.72 -46.27
N ASN A 649 12.57 42.58 -47.59
CA ASN A 649 13.22 41.42 -48.22
C ASN A 649 14.71 41.32 -47.85
N GLU A 650 15.42 42.45 -47.77
CA GLU A 650 16.81 42.51 -47.36
C GLU A 650 17.05 42.10 -45.89
N ILE A 651 16.11 42.43 -44.99
CA ILE A 651 16.13 41.99 -43.59
C ILE A 651 15.88 40.48 -43.51
N ALA A 652 14.87 39.98 -44.23
CA ALA A 652 14.54 38.57 -44.27
C ALA A 652 15.68 37.72 -44.85
N GLY A 653 16.29 38.17 -45.95
CA GLY A 653 17.44 37.51 -46.57
C GLY A 653 18.65 37.46 -45.64
N ALA A 654 19.02 38.58 -45.02
CA ALA A 654 20.15 38.62 -44.07
C ALA A 654 19.90 37.73 -42.84
N SER A 655 18.69 37.75 -42.29
CA SER A 655 18.30 36.90 -41.16
C SER A 655 18.38 35.41 -41.51
N ASN A 656 17.96 35.02 -42.71
CA ASN A 656 18.05 33.64 -43.17
C ASN A 656 19.49 33.16 -43.37
N ILE A 657 20.40 34.01 -43.86
CA ILE A 657 21.82 33.68 -43.97
C ILE A 657 22.43 33.37 -42.60
N VAL A 658 22.12 34.20 -41.58
CA VAL A 658 22.56 33.96 -40.19
C VAL A 658 22.02 32.61 -39.69
N ARG A 659 20.72 32.37 -39.83
CA ARG A 659 20.09 31.11 -39.38
C ARG A 659 20.66 29.88 -40.07
N GLN A 660 20.88 29.93 -41.39
CA GLN A 660 21.45 28.82 -42.15
C GLN A 660 22.88 28.48 -41.71
N ARG A 661 23.72 29.50 -41.49
CA ARG A 661 25.09 29.30 -41.01
C ARG A 661 25.11 28.62 -39.65
N LEU A 662 24.28 29.07 -38.71
CA LEU A 662 24.22 28.53 -37.36
C LEU A 662 23.49 27.18 -37.30
N ALA A 663 22.61 26.87 -38.25
CA ALA A 663 22.00 25.55 -38.39
C ALA A 663 23.05 24.45 -38.63
N ALA A 664 24.08 24.70 -39.46
CA ALA A 664 25.16 23.75 -39.68
C ALA A 664 25.92 23.44 -38.37
N THR A 665 26.20 24.46 -37.56
CA THR A 665 26.84 24.30 -36.24
C THR A 665 25.95 23.53 -35.27
N ARG A 666 24.62 23.76 -35.29
CA ARG A 666 23.66 22.98 -34.47
C ARG A 666 23.70 21.50 -34.81
N THR A 667 23.67 21.16 -36.10
CA THR A 667 23.76 19.78 -36.56
C THR A 667 25.08 19.15 -36.11
N SER A 668 26.20 19.86 -36.26
CA SER A 668 27.52 19.36 -35.81
C SER A 668 27.56 19.07 -34.31
N LEU A 669 27.00 19.95 -33.47
CA LEU A 669 26.89 19.73 -32.03
C LEU A 669 25.96 18.56 -31.67
N GLN A 670 24.90 18.34 -32.47
CA GLN A 670 24.00 17.20 -32.28
C GLN A 670 24.71 15.88 -32.62
N GLU A 671 25.49 15.83 -33.70
CA GLU A 671 26.31 14.67 -34.07
C GLU A 671 27.44 14.38 -33.06
N GLU A 672 28.01 15.42 -32.44
CA GLU A 672 28.96 15.26 -31.33
C GLU A 672 28.27 14.63 -30.10
N GLU A 673 27.09 15.10 -29.73
CA GLU A 673 26.32 14.53 -28.61
C GLU A 673 25.96 13.06 -28.84
N THR A 674 25.50 12.70 -30.05
CA THR A 674 25.15 11.31 -30.36
C THR A 674 26.38 10.41 -30.27
N ARG A 675 27.53 10.85 -30.80
CA ARG A 675 28.80 10.11 -30.73
C ARG A 675 29.26 9.89 -29.30
N GLU A 676 29.20 10.91 -28.44
CA GLU A 676 29.58 10.78 -27.03
C GLU A 676 28.66 9.81 -26.27
N ARG A 677 27.34 9.85 -26.54
CA ARG A 677 26.37 8.92 -25.95
C ARG A 677 26.59 7.47 -26.42
N GLU A 678 26.88 7.27 -27.70
CA GLU A 678 27.18 5.95 -28.25
C GLU A 678 28.47 5.38 -27.69
N ARG A 679 29.52 6.22 -27.57
CA ARG A 679 30.79 5.85 -26.95
C ARG A 679 30.61 5.42 -25.49
N ALA A 680 29.87 6.21 -24.71
CA ALA A 680 29.59 5.86 -23.32
C ALA A 680 28.80 4.55 -23.20
N ARG A 681 27.82 4.33 -24.08
CA ARG A 681 27.07 3.06 -24.13
C ARG A 681 28.01 1.88 -24.43
N PHE A 682 28.86 2.01 -25.43
CA PHE A 682 29.82 0.98 -25.79
C PHE A 682 30.78 0.67 -24.65
N ASP A 683 31.35 1.69 -24.00
CA ASP A 683 32.24 1.52 -22.84
C ASP A 683 31.54 0.76 -21.69
N ILE A 684 30.28 1.09 -21.39
CA ILE A 684 29.49 0.41 -20.36
C ILE A 684 29.24 -1.05 -20.73
N GLU A 685 28.89 -1.34 -21.98
CA GLU A 685 28.73 -2.72 -22.44
C GLU A 685 30.03 -3.53 -22.34
N GLN A 686 31.19 -2.92 -22.59
CA GLN A 686 32.49 -3.58 -22.41
C GLN A 686 32.78 -3.89 -20.95
N ILE A 687 32.45 -2.96 -20.03
CA ILE A 687 32.58 -3.17 -18.58
C ILE A 687 31.70 -4.36 -18.15
N GLU A 688 30.44 -4.40 -18.60
CA GLU A 688 29.52 -5.50 -18.29
C GLU A 688 30.04 -6.84 -18.81
N ARG A 689 30.48 -6.89 -20.07
CA ARG A 689 31.03 -8.12 -20.67
C ARG A 689 32.31 -8.58 -19.97
N GLY A 690 33.20 -7.67 -19.61
CA GLY A 690 34.45 -7.97 -18.90
C GLY A 690 34.19 -8.61 -17.53
N ASN A 691 33.20 -8.10 -16.79
CA ASN A 691 32.88 -8.57 -15.44
C ASN A 691 31.92 -9.78 -15.44
N ALA A 692 31.22 -10.05 -16.55
CA ALA A 692 30.22 -11.12 -16.64
C ALA A 692 30.79 -12.52 -16.37
N SER A 693 32.01 -12.82 -16.84
CA SER A 693 32.64 -14.13 -16.67
C SER A 693 32.98 -14.40 -15.19
N GLU A 694 33.57 -13.42 -14.51
CA GLU A 694 33.92 -13.51 -13.09
C GLU A 694 32.68 -13.55 -12.19
N LEU A 695 31.66 -12.74 -12.49
CA LEU A 695 30.40 -12.75 -11.76
C LEU A 695 29.69 -14.10 -11.93
N LYS A 696 29.66 -14.64 -13.15
CA LYS A 696 29.07 -15.96 -13.43
C LYS A 696 29.79 -17.08 -12.69
N ALA A 697 31.13 -17.06 -12.65
CA ALA A 697 31.91 -18.02 -11.88
C ALA A 697 31.62 -17.92 -10.36
N ALA A 698 31.61 -16.70 -9.81
CA ALA A 698 31.32 -16.49 -8.39
C ALA A 698 29.89 -16.91 -7.99
N VAL A 699 28.91 -16.67 -8.87
CA VAL A 699 27.52 -17.14 -8.67
C VAL A 699 27.42 -18.66 -8.75
N ALA A 700 28.14 -19.30 -9.68
CA ALA A 700 28.17 -20.76 -9.78
C ALA A 700 28.79 -21.40 -8.52
N ASP A 701 29.86 -20.81 -7.98
CA ASP A 701 30.47 -21.24 -6.71
C ASP A 701 29.47 -21.14 -5.54
N LEU A 702 28.75 -20.02 -5.44
CA LEU A 702 27.73 -19.82 -4.41
C LEU A 702 26.58 -20.84 -4.53
N GLN A 703 26.12 -21.12 -5.75
CA GLN A 703 25.10 -22.16 -6.01
C GLN A 703 25.59 -23.56 -5.58
N GLY A 704 26.87 -23.87 -5.82
CA GLY A 704 27.49 -25.10 -5.35
C GLY A 704 27.47 -25.21 -3.82
N ILE A 705 27.79 -24.13 -3.12
CA ILE A 705 27.75 -24.07 -1.64
C ILE A 705 26.31 -24.25 -1.13
N PHE A 706 25.33 -23.58 -1.73
CA PHE A 706 23.92 -23.74 -1.36
C PHE A 706 23.44 -25.18 -1.51
N ARG A 707 23.82 -25.86 -2.60
CA ARG A 707 23.48 -27.28 -2.81
C ARG A 707 24.05 -28.15 -1.68
N GLN A 708 25.32 -27.96 -1.32
CA GLN A 708 25.96 -28.70 -0.23
C GLN A 708 25.31 -28.46 1.13
N ILE A 709 24.92 -27.21 1.43
CA ILE A 709 24.19 -26.88 2.67
C ILE A 709 22.82 -27.55 2.66
N GLY A 710 22.07 -27.43 1.55
CA GLY A 710 20.75 -28.02 1.39
C GLY A 710 20.74 -29.54 1.53
N GLU A 711 21.73 -30.24 0.95
CA GLU A 711 21.89 -31.69 1.11
C GLU A 711 22.13 -32.09 2.57
N LYS A 712 23.00 -31.35 3.29
CA LYS A 712 23.28 -31.60 4.71
C LYS A 712 22.05 -31.33 5.59
N ASP A 713 21.31 -30.26 5.32
CA ASP A 713 20.09 -29.92 6.06
C ASP A 713 18.94 -30.90 5.77
N ALA A 714 18.80 -31.38 4.53
CA ALA A 714 17.83 -32.42 4.18
C ALA A 714 18.12 -33.73 4.92
N LYS A 715 19.39 -34.16 4.93
CA LYS A 715 19.84 -35.33 5.69
C LYS A 715 19.56 -35.16 7.19
N ARG A 716 19.90 -34.00 7.77
CA ARG A 716 19.58 -33.66 9.17
C ARG A 716 18.10 -33.80 9.48
N LYS A 717 17.23 -33.26 8.63
CA LYS A 717 15.76 -33.30 8.83
C LYS A 717 15.23 -34.73 8.79
N ALA A 718 15.69 -35.55 7.84
CA ALA A 718 15.29 -36.96 7.75
C ALA A 718 15.71 -37.76 9.00
N GLU A 719 16.97 -37.62 9.43
CA GLU A 719 17.49 -38.28 10.64
C GLU A 719 16.79 -37.79 11.92
N GLN A 720 16.48 -36.49 12.00
CA GLN A 720 15.74 -35.91 13.12
C GLN A 720 14.32 -36.48 13.23
N GLN A 721 13.60 -36.62 12.11
CA GLN A 721 12.26 -37.22 12.09
C GLN A 721 12.28 -38.67 12.57
N GLU A 722 13.23 -39.49 12.10
CA GLU A 722 13.32 -40.89 12.51
C GLU A 722 13.63 -41.03 14.01
N ARG A 723 14.53 -40.21 14.54
CA ARG A 723 14.89 -40.23 15.96
C ARG A 723 13.79 -39.66 16.85
N GLN A 724 13.05 -38.64 16.41
CA GLN A 724 11.86 -38.15 17.12
C GLN A 724 10.77 -39.22 17.23
N LYS A 725 10.56 -40.03 16.18
CA LYS A 725 9.66 -41.19 16.24
C LYS A 725 10.14 -42.23 17.25
N LYS A 726 11.44 -42.54 17.29
CA LYS A 726 12.04 -43.46 18.28
C LYS A 726 11.86 -42.94 19.72
N LEU A 727 12.15 -41.66 19.96
CA LEU A 727 12.00 -41.03 21.28
C LEU A 727 10.54 -40.99 21.73
N PHE A 728 9.62 -40.64 20.82
CA PHE A 728 8.18 -40.67 21.08
C PHE A 728 7.71 -42.07 21.47
N THR A 729 8.13 -43.09 20.73
CA THR A 729 7.76 -44.50 20.98
C THR A 729 8.27 -44.96 22.33
N ALA A 730 9.53 -44.67 22.67
CA ALA A 730 10.13 -45.02 23.95
C ALA A 730 9.45 -44.30 25.14
N ARG A 731 9.14 -42.99 24.99
CA ARG A 731 8.40 -42.20 25.98
C ARG A 731 6.98 -42.71 26.17
N TRP A 732 6.29 -43.06 25.09
CA TRP A 732 4.96 -43.64 25.13
C TRP A 732 4.96 -44.99 25.86
N GLN A 733 5.89 -45.88 25.54
CA GLN A 733 6.06 -47.16 26.24
C GLN A 733 6.40 -46.98 27.72
N ALA A 734 7.26 -46.02 28.07
CA ALA A 734 7.57 -45.70 29.46
C ALA A 734 6.33 -45.20 30.23
N THR A 735 5.55 -44.32 29.60
CA THR A 735 4.30 -43.77 30.17
C THR A 735 3.24 -44.85 30.35
N GLU A 736 3.14 -45.79 29.42
CA GLU A 736 2.21 -46.93 29.53
C GLU A 736 2.59 -47.85 30.69
N ILE A 737 3.89 -48.14 30.85
CA ILE A 737 4.38 -48.92 32.00
C ILE A 737 4.17 -48.14 33.31
N GLU A 738 4.34 -46.81 33.33
CA GLU A 738 4.04 -45.98 34.51
C GLU A 738 2.56 -46.09 34.91
N ARG A 739 1.66 -46.10 33.93
CA ARG A 739 0.22 -46.29 34.17
C ARG A 739 -0.09 -47.69 34.72
N GLU A 740 0.53 -48.73 34.18
CA GLU A 740 0.42 -50.08 34.75
C GLU A 740 0.97 -50.13 36.19
N LEU A 741 2.08 -49.45 36.46
CA LEU A 741 2.68 -49.35 37.79
C LEU A 741 1.77 -48.64 38.82
N VAL A 742 0.86 -47.75 38.40
CA VAL A 742 -0.16 -47.14 39.26
C VAL A 742 -1.07 -48.21 39.90
N GLU A 743 -1.36 -49.32 39.21
CA GLU A 743 -2.16 -50.43 39.76
C GLU A 743 -1.46 -51.15 40.93
N PHE A 744 -0.13 -51.08 40.99
CA PHE A 744 0.72 -51.73 41.99
C PHE A 744 1.19 -50.77 43.09
N GLN A 745 0.79 -49.48 43.08
CA GLN A 745 1.20 -48.49 44.10
C GLN A 745 0.77 -48.88 45.52
N ALA A 746 -0.30 -49.65 45.69
CA ALA A 746 -0.76 -50.15 46.98
C ALA A 746 0.01 -51.38 47.49
N ILE A 747 0.84 -52.01 46.64
CA ILE A 747 1.58 -53.23 46.91
C ILE A 747 2.95 -52.85 47.46
N THR A 748 2.94 -52.40 48.72
CA THR A 748 4.13 -52.03 49.48
C THR A 748 4.33 -52.98 50.66
N LEU A 749 5.57 -53.10 51.16
CA LEU A 749 5.87 -53.89 52.36
C LEU A 749 5.03 -53.43 53.56
N TRP A 750 4.82 -52.12 53.70
CA TRP A 750 3.95 -51.53 54.72
C TRP A 750 2.46 -51.87 54.52
N GLY A 751 1.97 -51.87 53.27
CA GLY A 751 0.61 -52.30 52.94
C GLY A 751 0.38 -53.81 53.20
N PHE A 752 1.41 -54.62 52.98
CA PHE A 752 1.42 -56.05 53.31
C PHE A 752 1.35 -56.30 54.82
N LEU A 753 2.20 -55.64 55.60
CA LEU A 753 2.20 -55.76 57.07
C LEU A 753 0.86 -55.28 57.67
N ARG A 754 0.30 -54.18 57.15
CA ARG A 754 -0.98 -53.63 57.62
C ARG A 754 -2.17 -54.55 57.31
N SER A 755 -2.17 -55.24 56.17
CA SER A 755 -3.23 -56.20 55.80
C SER A 755 -3.13 -57.55 56.54
N ALA A 756 -1.94 -57.88 57.05
CA ALA A 756 -1.72 -59.03 57.92
C ALA A 756 -2.21 -58.79 59.36
N VAL A 757 -2.16 -57.54 59.86
CA VAL A 757 -2.47 -57.18 61.26
C VAL A 757 -3.90 -56.68 61.46
N ILE A 758 -4.52 -56.01 60.48
CA ILE A 758 -5.84 -55.40 60.64
C ILE A 758 -6.96 -56.33 60.13
N SER A 759 -7.82 -56.75 61.05
CA SER A 759 -9.06 -57.49 60.79
C SER A 759 -10.05 -56.66 59.95
N ARG A 760 -10.51 -57.25 58.84
CA ARG A 760 -11.91 -57.23 58.43
C ARG A 760 -12.27 -58.63 57.97
#